data_AF-A0A3D8J0D3-F1
#
_entry.id   AF-A0A3D8J0D3-F1
#
_cell.length_a   1.000
_cell.length_b   1.000
_cell.length_c   1.000
_cell.angle_alpha   90.00
_cell.angle_beta   90.00
_cell.angle_gamma   90.00
#
_symmetry.space_group_name_H-M   'P 1'
#
loop_
_entity.id
_entity.type
_entity.pdbx_description
1 polymer ?
#
loop_
_entity_poly.entity_id
_entity_poly.type
_entity_poly.pdbx_seq_one_letter_code
_entity_poly.pdbx_strand_id
1 'polypeptide(L)'
;MDRQQIFTSNETLLKSKDSRRFLFVGNRLHVLYALLERCANVAICLESQSFAAKTLQRDYHEFHSKHELLTLLQTLDFDILVSNGCPYILPISQIAKPHHIFVNCHPSLLPNLKGKHPINGAILYHQASGATCHLMTDRVDSGAIISQVPVYNDENTPLALLYQMCFLAEKEAFLLALEKNFQTIDSMNCTPLESKLAEIPYFTRSRKDLLLDFGSDSTQTILNKVKAFSVNNQMVSLHIHEHILKITHAMLIDNPFLQRMFQDYQVNDIVLAYENHLLCKRAEGFLQLTTKEELPSLQLPINLNPIHNNFNAYTAREQTCNKDSCKSHEDSLKTLTNKASLESFNQIDSVPNEISMFCQDSLLESTISCEVDYPLDSTHSVQKQSRAAAPFCIFSSKSYVTSMLRDKERRFTFHYTEGDKLFSNTAIMQPIPNTTYVDMSSPYGYGGYFTNSNDSKFLSRAITSQSIQAKKHGVVAEFIRFHPHYPHNVFFRDVLDFFCMQKAVIEVSTKSALRWQNYSSRLRGKLRKSLEMLHITQSYDTQMFYTLYNNAMQQKQANPFYFFDYSYFQNLISMPECVMLEARYKNVVCAMGIFLFDSLCGYYHLGANAPLTLNKNLNAMSALFERFFEIANARGLQYCLLGGGQTLNNEDSLFAFKKQFATNIKRFCIGGKIYNTAIYQALCANTPHFQNVFPLYRFALQNPANTGGGGQSL
;
A
#
# COMPACT_ATOMS: atom_id res chain seq x y z
N MET A 1 5.54 -15.32 37.67
CA MET A 1 5.06 -15.63 36.32
C MET A 1 5.61 -14.58 35.38
N ASP A 2 6.41 -15.01 34.44
CA ASP A 2 7.25 -14.13 33.62
C ASP A 2 6.50 -13.44 32.51
N ARG A 3 6.98 -12.26 32.11
CA ARG A 3 6.56 -11.57 30.88
C ARG A 3 7.36 -12.08 29.67
N GLN A 4 7.52 -13.40 29.56
CA GLN A 4 8.19 -14.09 28.44
C GLN A 4 7.27 -15.14 27.79
N GLN A 5 6.07 -14.74 27.35
CA GLN A 5 5.25 -15.62 26.50
C GLN A 5 4.28 -14.86 25.57
N ILE A 6 4.83 -14.01 24.71
CA ILE A 6 4.24 -13.65 23.41
C ILE A 6 5.38 -13.79 22.38
N PHE A 7 5.09 -14.34 21.19
CA PHE A 7 6.05 -14.70 20.13
C PHE A 7 6.88 -15.99 20.31
N THR A 8 6.23 -17.12 20.65
CA THR A 8 6.79 -18.47 20.46
C THR A 8 5.79 -19.42 19.80
N SER A 9 5.70 -19.38 18.46
CA SER A 9 4.92 -20.34 17.65
C SER A 9 5.38 -20.38 16.18
N ASN A 10 6.69 -20.55 15.97
CA ASN A 10 7.25 -20.85 14.65
C ASN A 10 8.55 -21.67 14.78
N GLU A 11 8.44 -22.85 15.41
CA GLU A 11 9.49 -23.86 15.28
C GLU A 11 9.51 -24.35 13.83
N THR A 12 10.52 -23.92 13.07
CA THR A 12 10.77 -24.36 11.69
C THR A 12 12.26 -24.36 11.49
N LEU A 13 12.84 -25.57 11.54
CA LEU A 13 14.26 -25.93 11.43
C LEU A 13 15.24 -24.97 12.13
N LEU A 14 15.89 -25.47 13.19
CA LEU A 14 17.12 -24.91 13.73
C LEU A 14 18.24 -24.98 12.66
N LYS A 15 18.28 -23.98 11.75
CA LYS A 15 19.55 -23.58 11.11
C LYS A 15 20.54 -23.38 12.25
N SER A 16 21.71 -24.03 12.18
CA SER A 16 22.79 -23.83 13.15
C SER A 16 23.07 -22.34 13.31
N LYS A 17 23.06 -21.84 14.54
CA LYS A 17 23.35 -20.42 14.81
C LYS A 17 24.72 -20.04 14.23
N ASP A 18 24.84 -18.81 13.75
CA ASP A 18 26.13 -18.31 13.26
C ASP A 18 27.15 -18.35 14.41
N SER A 19 28.27 -19.02 14.17
CA SER A 19 29.34 -19.27 15.15
C SER A 19 30.32 -18.11 15.27
N ARG A 20 30.29 -17.14 14.34
CA ARG A 20 31.09 -15.91 14.41
C ARG A 20 30.70 -15.07 15.62
N ARG A 21 31.62 -14.19 16.00
CA ARG A 21 31.54 -13.34 17.19
C ARG A 21 31.01 -11.98 16.77
N PHE A 22 29.80 -11.66 17.20
CA PHE A 22 29.14 -10.41 16.87
C PHE A 22 29.21 -9.42 18.03
N LEU A 23 29.33 -8.14 17.71
CA LEU A 23 29.24 -7.04 18.66
C LEU A 23 28.11 -6.09 18.24
N PHE A 24 27.04 -6.03 19.03
CA PHE A 24 25.96 -5.05 18.82
C PHE A 24 26.33 -3.69 19.44
N VAL A 25 26.06 -2.60 18.73
CA VAL A 25 26.26 -1.23 19.24
C VAL A 25 25.04 -0.36 18.94
N GLY A 26 24.44 0.20 20.00
CA GLY A 26 23.37 1.20 19.89
C GLY A 26 22.10 0.83 20.65
N ASN A 27 20.99 1.46 20.27
CA ASN A 27 19.79 1.55 21.11
C ASN A 27 18.53 0.89 20.50
N ARG A 28 18.67 0.11 19.42
CA ARG A 28 17.55 -0.49 18.67
C ARG A 28 17.37 -1.99 18.96
N LEU A 29 16.41 -2.31 19.81
CA LEU A 29 16.20 -3.68 20.30
C LEU A 29 15.78 -4.69 19.22
N HIS A 30 15.10 -4.28 18.14
CA HIS A 30 14.64 -5.23 17.10
C HIS A 30 15.80 -5.93 16.37
N VAL A 31 16.85 -5.20 15.99
CA VAL A 31 18.07 -5.79 15.40
C VAL A 31 18.84 -6.60 16.44
N LEU A 32 18.95 -6.12 17.68
CA LEU A 32 19.61 -6.87 18.77
C LEU A 32 18.92 -8.22 19.04
N TYR A 33 17.59 -8.27 19.11
CA TYR A 33 16.88 -9.53 19.31
C TYR A 33 17.04 -10.46 18.11
N ALA A 34 17.04 -9.96 16.87
CA ALA A 34 17.36 -10.75 15.68
C ALA A 34 18.78 -11.34 15.72
N LEU A 35 19.75 -10.57 16.23
CA LEU A 35 21.13 -11.01 16.42
C LEU A 35 21.23 -12.13 17.48
N LEU A 36 20.53 -11.96 18.62
CA LEU A 36 20.48 -12.97 19.69
C LEU A 36 19.69 -14.23 19.29
N GLU A 37 18.68 -14.09 18.42
CA GLU A 37 17.94 -15.21 17.81
C GLU A 37 18.84 -16.05 16.89
N ARG A 38 19.67 -15.41 16.04
CA ARG A 38 20.39 -16.07 14.93
C ARG A 38 21.86 -16.39 15.19
N CYS A 39 22.55 -15.65 16.07
CA CYS A 39 23.98 -15.80 16.31
C CYS A 39 24.25 -16.41 17.70
N ALA A 40 25.30 -17.21 17.81
CA ALA A 40 25.66 -17.87 19.07
C ALA A 40 26.45 -16.95 20.00
N ASN A 41 27.45 -16.26 19.45
CA ASN A 41 28.40 -15.43 20.20
C ASN A 41 28.07 -13.95 19.97
N VAL A 42 27.46 -13.30 20.96
CA VAL A 42 27.00 -11.90 20.85
C VAL A 42 27.41 -11.09 22.08
N ALA A 43 28.34 -10.16 21.90
CA ALA A 43 28.62 -9.08 22.83
C ALA A 43 27.72 -7.86 22.53
N ILE A 44 27.47 -7.01 23.54
CA ILE A 44 26.49 -5.93 23.47
C ILE A 44 27.05 -4.66 24.10
N CYS A 45 27.02 -3.53 23.38
CA CYS A 45 27.35 -2.20 23.89
C CYS A 45 26.14 -1.26 23.77
N LEU A 46 25.66 -0.74 24.91
CA LEU A 46 24.49 0.15 25.00
C LEU A 46 24.88 1.54 25.53
N GLU A 47 24.23 2.58 25.02
CA GLU A 47 24.38 3.94 25.54
C GLU A 47 23.71 4.03 26.93
N SER A 48 24.38 4.68 27.87
CA SER A 48 23.88 4.82 29.24
C SER A 48 22.52 5.52 29.30
N GLN A 49 21.66 5.07 30.21
CA GLN A 49 20.28 5.56 30.40
C GLN A 49 19.35 5.42 29.17
N SER A 50 19.80 4.80 28.07
CA SER A 50 18.97 4.55 26.89
C SER A 50 17.77 3.65 27.20
N PHE A 51 16.74 3.69 26.33
CA PHE A 51 15.63 2.74 26.39
C PHE A 51 16.10 1.27 26.33
N ALA A 52 17.16 1.00 25.57
CA ALA A 52 17.73 -0.34 25.47
C ALA A 52 18.35 -0.79 26.81
N ALA A 53 19.21 0.04 27.41
CA ALA A 53 19.84 -0.25 28.71
C ALA A 53 18.79 -0.44 29.83
N LYS A 54 17.73 0.37 29.83
CA LYS A 54 16.60 0.26 30.78
C LYS A 54 15.72 -1.00 30.60
N THR A 55 15.79 -1.67 29.45
CA THR A 55 14.85 -2.73 29.05
C THR A 55 15.50 -4.11 28.88
N LEU A 56 16.79 -4.17 28.55
CA LEU A 56 17.48 -5.42 28.25
C LEU A 56 17.82 -6.21 29.53
N GLN A 57 17.20 -7.37 29.69
CA GLN A 57 17.45 -8.29 30.81
C GLN A 57 18.57 -9.29 30.48
N ARG A 58 19.74 -8.79 30.08
CA ARG A 58 20.97 -9.55 29.79
C ARG A 58 22.20 -8.70 30.08
N ASP A 59 23.36 -9.33 30.24
CA ASP A 59 24.64 -8.63 30.38
C ASP A 59 24.98 -7.81 29.13
N TYR A 60 25.47 -6.59 29.34
CA TYR A 60 25.97 -5.68 28.31
C TYR A 60 27.06 -4.76 28.88
N HIS A 61 27.85 -4.15 28.00
CA HIS A 61 28.77 -3.08 28.36
C HIS A 61 28.09 -1.72 28.17
N GLU A 62 28.05 -0.90 29.22
CA GLU A 62 27.47 0.44 29.18
C GLU A 62 28.55 1.48 28.80
N PHE A 63 28.18 2.49 28.01
CA PHE A 63 29.07 3.63 27.71
C PHE A 63 28.36 4.98 27.89
N HIS A 64 29.08 5.96 28.43
CA HIS A 64 28.60 7.32 28.68
C HIS A 64 29.17 8.34 27.68
N SER A 65 30.20 7.97 26.93
CA SER A 65 30.88 8.82 25.95
C SER A 65 31.39 8.06 24.73
N LYS A 66 31.69 8.79 23.65
CA LYS A 66 32.36 8.23 22.46
C LYS A 66 33.74 7.65 22.80
N HIS A 67 34.44 8.20 23.79
CA HIS A 67 35.77 7.71 24.18
C HIS A 67 35.66 6.32 24.82
N GLU A 68 34.77 6.15 25.81
CA GLU A 68 34.49 4.84 26.43
C GLU A 68 34.07 3.79 25.39
N LEU A 69 33.18 4.15 24.45
CA LEU A 69 32.79 3.24 23.38
C LEU A 69 34.01 2.81 22.55
N LEU A 70 34.88 3.74 22.13
CA LEU A 70 36.08 3.38 21.36
C LEU A 70 37.04 2.49 22.17
N THR A 71 37.17 2.70 23.48
CA THR A 71 37.93 1.80 24.37
C THR A 71 37.32 0.40 24.42
N LEU A 72 35.99 0.27 24.51
CA LEU A 72 35.30 -1.02 24.42
C LEU A 72 35.51 -1.71 23.06
N LEU A 73 35.49 -0.96 21.95
CA LEU A 73 35.77 -1.49 20.61
C LEU A 73 37.23 -1.95 20.42
N GLN A 74 38.15 -1.54 21.31
CA GLN A 74 39.55 -1.98 21.30
C GLN A 74 39.78 -3.22 22.19
N THR A 75 39.04 -3.38 23.29
CA THR A 75 39.20 -4.48 24.24
C THR A 75 38.33 -5.70 23.93
N LEU A 76 37.17 -5.51 23.30
CA LEU A 76 36.28 -6.60 22.89
C LEU A 76 36.78 -7.29 21.62
N ASP A 77 36.64 -8.62 21.59
CA ASP A 77 37.06 -9.46 20.47
C ASP A 77 35.83 -9.94 19.68
N PHE A 78 35.75 -9.52 18.42
CA PHE A 78 34.60 -9.73 17.54
C PHE A 78 35.05 -9.83 16.09
N ASP A 79 34.25 -10.52 15.28
CA ASP A 79 34.45 -10.64 13.83
C ASP A 79 33.52 -9.66 13.07
N ILE A 80 32.34 -9.36 13.64
CA ILE A 80 31.33 -8.51 12.99
C ILE A 80 30.71 -7.52 13.99
N LEU A 81 30.79 -6.22 13.69
CA LEU A 81 30.08 -5.17 14.44
C LEU A 81 28.77 -4.80 13.74
N VAL A 82 27.67 -4.86 14.49
CA VAL A 82 26.32 -4.49 14.04
C VAL A 82 25.86 -3.24 14.77
N SER A 83 25.98 -2.09 14.11
CA SER A 83 25.45 -0.81 14.58
C SER A 83 23.97 -0.70 14.26
N ASN A 84 23.13 -0.31 15.23
CA ASN A 84 21.79 0.18 14.94
C ASN A 84 21.30 1.18 15.99
N GLY A 85 21.15 2.44 15.58
CA GLY A 85 20.82 3.54 16.49
C GLY A 85 21.97 3.92 17.44
N CYS A 86 23.22 3.82 16.99
CA CYS A 86 24.38 4.35 17.72
C CYS A 86 24.38 5.91 17.66
N PRO A 87 24.65 6.64 18.77
CA PRO A 87 24.68 8.10 18.78
C PRO A 87 25.89 8.74 18.08
N TYR A 88 26.92 7.94 17.76
CA TYR A 88 28.25 8.42 17.36
C TYR A 88 28.71 7.90 15.99
N ILE A 89 29.39 8.76 15.23
CA ILE A 89 30.14 8.36 14.04
C ILE A 89 31.43 7.67 14.50
N LEU A 90 31.64 6.41 14.09
CA LEU A 90 32.83 5.64 14.40
C LEU A 90 33.92 5.87 13.33
N PRO A 91 35.21 6.01 13.69
CA PRO A 91 36.30 6.14 12.74
C PRO A 91 36.74 4.75 12.27
N ILE A 92 35.95 4.12 11.40
CA ILE A 92 36.13 2.74 10.93
C ILE A 92 37.55 2.49 10.41
N SER A 93 38.13 3.44 9.65
CA SER A 93 39.50 3.35 9.12
C SER A 93 40.60 3.25 10.19
N GLN A 94 40.29 3.64 11.44
CA GLN A 94 41.23 3.65 12.57
C GLN A 94 41.03 2.47 13.53
N ILE A 95 39.89 1.76 13.46
CA ILE A 95 39.53 0.66 14.38
C ILE A 95 39.32 -0.70 13.70
N ALA A 96 39.26 -0.73 12.37
CA ALA A 96 39.09 -1.98 11.62
C ALA A 96 40.38 -2.81 11.55
N LYS A 97 40.28 -4.10 11.90
CA LYS A 97 41.31 -5.10 11.62
C LYS A 97 40.95 -5.85 10.31
N PRO A 98 41.90 -6.49 9.60
CA PRO A 98 41.67 -7.04 8.25
C PRO A 98 40.54 -8.07 8.07
N HIS A 99 40.01 -8.64 9.16
CA HIS A 99 38.91 -9.61 9.14
C HIS A 99 37.59 -9.07 9.73
N HIS A 100 37.57 -7.84 10.23
CA HIS A 100 36.37 -7.25 10.83
C HIS A 100 35.39 -6.77 9.76
N ILE A 101 34.12 -7.14 9.89
CA ILE A 101 33.02 -6.56 9.10
C ILE A 101 32.27 -5.55 9.99
N PHE A 102 32.07 -4.32 9.53
CA PHE A 102 31.27 -3.31 10.23
C PHE A 102 30.03 -3.01 9.39
N VAL A 103 28.84 -3.25 9.94
CA VAL A 103 27.56 -2.92 9.30
C VAL A 103 26.72 -2.01 10.16
N ASN A 104 25.95 -1.14 9.52
CA ASN A 104 24.94 -0.32 10.16
C ASN A 104 23.57 -0.57 9.52
N CYS A 105 22.55 -0.71 10.37
CA CYS A 105 21.15 -0.66 9.95
C CYS A 105 20.65 0.77 10.14
N HIS A 106 20.04 1.33 9.08
CA HIS A 106 19.60 2.72 9.01
C HIS A 106 18.15 2.78 8.50
N PRO A 107 17.23 3.53 9.13
CA PRO A 107 15.82 3.54 8.74
C PRO A 107 15.52 4.56 7.62
N SER A 108 16.21 4.39 6.49
CA SER A 108 15.83 4.93 5.17
C SER A 108 16.16 3.94 4.06
N LEU A 109 15.72 4.24 2.84
CA LEU A 109 16.29 3.67 1.62
C LEU A 109 17.45 4.55 1.13
N LEU A 110 18.67 4.18 1.50
CA LEU A 110 19.90 4.83 1.03
C LEU A 110 20.02 4.71 -0.51
N PRO A 111 20.63 5.69 -1.21
CA PRO A 111 21.46 6.79 -0.70
C PRO A 111 20.70 7.96 -0.06
N ASN A 112 19.38 8.02 -0.17
CA ASN A 112 18.58 9.14 0.36
C ASN A 112 18.39 9.06 1.88
N LEU A 113 18.23 10.24 2.49
CA LEU A 113 17.92 10.46 3.90
C LEU A 113 18.96 9.88 4.88
N LYS A 114 20.24 10.16 4.64
CA LYS A 114 21.31 9.96 5.64
C LYS A 114 21.11 10.89 6.86
N GLY A 115 21.60 10.53 8.03
CA GLY A 115 21.57 11.37 9.23
C GLY A 115 20.47 11.02 10.25
N LYS A 116 20.18 11.94 11.18
CA LYS A 116 19.53 11.58 12.45
C LYS A 116 18.01 11.44 12.42
N HIS A 117 17.32 11.95 11.39
CA HIS A 117 15.85 12.04 11.37
C HIS A 117 15.20 11.50 10.06
N PRO A 118 15.67 10.38 9.48
CA PRO A 118 15.29 9.95 8.13
C PRO A 118 13.78 9.80 7.92
N ILE A 119 13.10 9.15 8.87
CA ILE A 119 11.66 8.87 8.82
C ILE A 119 10.83 10.17 8.77
N ASN A 120 11.29 11.22 9.44
CA ASN A 120 10.67 12.55 9.38
C ASN A 120 10.88 13.18 7.98
N GLY A 121 12.11 13.10 7.46
CA GLY A 121 12.47 13.59 6.12
C GLY A 121 11.71 12.87 5.00
N ALA A 122 11.40 11.58 5.18
CA ALA A 122 10.58 10.83 4.23
C ALA A 122 9.18 11.42 4.08
N ILE A 123 8.56 11.89 5.18
CA ILE A 123 7.27 12.59 5.14
C ILE A 123 7.43 14.01 4.57
N LEU A 124 8.46 14.77 4.99
CA LEU A 124 8.67 16.16 4.54
C LEU A 124 8.85 16.28 3.02
N TYR A 125 9.65 15.38 2.44
CA TYR A 125 10.07 15.43 1.03
C TYR A 125 9.47 14.29 0.18
N HIS A 126 8.39 13.66 0.67
CA HIS A 126 7.65 12.56 0.03
C HIS A 126 8.50 11.35 -0.43
N GLN A 127 9.65 11.11 0.20
CA GLN A 127 10.56 10.03 -0.18
C GLN A 127 10.02 8.67 0.28
N ALA A 128 10.44 7.61 -0.41
CA ALA A 128 10.14 6.24 -0.01
C ALA A 128 10.68 5.95 1.41
N SER A 129 9.82 5.37 2.26
CA SER A 129 10.19 4.91 3.60
C SER A 129 10.73 3.48 3.54
N GLY A 130 11.51 3.06 4.54
CA GLY A 130 12.15 1.75 4.58
C GLY A 130 13.34 1.70 5.52
N ALA A 131 14.14 0.64 5.39
CA ALA A 131 15.43 0.51 6.06
C ALA A 131 16.50 -0.08 5.12
N THR A 132 17.76 0.20 5.41
CA THR A 132 18.94 -0.28 4.69
C THR A 132 19.94 -0.87 5.68
N CYS A 133 20.49 -2.06 5.37
CA CYS A 133 21.74 -2.51 5.98
C CYS A 133 22.89 -2.24 5.00
N HIS A 134 23.95 -1.59 5.48
CA HIS A 134 25.09 -1.18 4.67
C HIS A 134 26.41 -1.34 5.44
N LEU A 135 27.53 -1.44 4.73
CA LEU A 135 28.87 -1.37 5.33
C LEU A 135 29.10 0.01 5.97
N MET A 136 29.78 0.06 7.11
CA MET A 136 30.14 1.32 7.76
C MET A 136 31.39 1.94 7.11
N THR A 137 31.50 3.27 7.18
CA THR A 137 32.69 4.04 6.82
C THR A 137 32.86 5.19 7.81
N ASP A 138 33.95 5.94 7.72
CA ASP A 138 34.14 7.19 8.49
C ASP A 138 33.07 8.26 8.18
N ARG A 139 32.30 8.09 7.11
CA ARG A 139 31.19 8.97 6.70
C ARG A 139 29.84 8.37 7.09
N VAL A 140 28.97 9.24 7.62
CA VAL A 140 27.56 8.95 7.95
C VAL A 140 26.86 8.27 6.77
N ASP A 141 26.31 7.07 7.02
CA ASP A 141 25.38 6.33 6.16
C ASP A 141 25.78 6.29 4.66
N SER A 142 27.08 6.10 4.40
CA SER A 142 27.69 6.29 3.07
C SER A 142 28.53 5.11 2.54
N GLY A 143 28.52 3.97 3.22
CA GLY A 143 29.15 2.75 2.68
C GLY A 143 28.24 1.96 1.74
N ALA A 144 28.80 0.91 1.12
CA ALA A 144 28.08 0.09 0.15
C ALA A 144 26.91 -0.68 0.79
N ILE A 145 25.81 -0.77 0.03
CA ILE A 145 24.54 -1.37 0.46
C ILE A 145 24.64 -2.90 0.43
N ILE A 146 23.98 -3.59 1.36
CA ILE A 146 23.93 -5.05 1.47
C ILE A 146 22.49 -5.55 1.25
N SER A 147 21.53 -4.88 1.90
CA SER A 147 20.10 -5.19 1.81
C SER A 147 19.27 -3.94 2.06
N GLN A 148 18.05 -3.92 1.51
CA GLN A 148 17.07 -2.88 1.73
C GLN A 148 15.68 -3.50 1.87
N VAL A 149 14.84 -2.91 2.72
CA VAL A 149 13.45 -3.32 2.95
C VAL A 149 12.57 -2.07 2.84
N PRO A 150 11.74 -1.95 1.78
CA PRO A 150 10.84 -0.82 1.62
C PRO A 150 9.64 -0.90 2.57
N VAL A 151 9.23 0.24 3.10
CA VAL A 151 8.06 0.39 3.97
C VAL A 151 7.04 1.29 3.29
N TYR A 152 5.85 0.75 3.03
CA TYR A 152 4.75 1.55 2.49
C TYR A 152 4.20 2.51 3.55
N ASN A 153 4.07 3.78 3.17
CA ASN A 153 3.66 4.90 4.01
C ASN A 153 2.64 5.73 3.23
N ASP A 154 1.37 5.73 3.65
CA ASP A 154 0.32 6.55 3.03
C ASP A 154 -0.07 7.74 3.91
N GLU A 155 -0.92 8.63 3.41
CA GLU A 155 -1.37 9.84 4.12
C GLU A 155 -1.98 9.51 5.50
N ASN A 156 -2.67 8.38 5.64
CA ASN A 156 -3.32 7.93 6.87
C ASN A 156 -2.34 7.33 7.90
N THR A 157 -1.14 6.93 7.47
CA THR A 157 -0.13 6.27 8.31
C THR A 157 0.45 7.26 9.34
N PRO A 158 0.23 7.09 10.66
CA PRO A 158 0.74 8.04 11.67
C PRO A 158 2.25 7.90 11.88
N LEU A 159 2.94 9.02 12.13
CA LEU A 159 4.41 9.04 12.36
C LEU A 159 4.87 8.05 13.44
N ALA A 160 4.13 7.94 14.55
CA ALA A 160 4.44 7.02 15.64
C ALA A 160 4.42 5.53 15.20
N LEU A 161 3.50 5.16 14.30
CA LEU A 161 3.43 3.82 13.72
C LEU A 161 4.52 3.61 12.66
N LEU A 162 4.77 4.62 11.84
CA LEU A 162 5.83 4.58 10.82
C LEU A 162 7.21 4.34 11.45
N TYR A 163 7.50 4.93 12.62
CA TYR A 163 8.70 4.61 13.39
C TYR A 163 8.80 3.09 13.68
N GLN A 164 7.74 2.46 14.19
CA GLN A 164 7.76 1.02 14.48
C GLN A 164 7.89 0.18 13.20
N MET A 165 7.20 0.55 12.12
CA MET A 165 7.31 -0.12 10.82
C MET A 165 8.73 -0.08 10.26
N CYS A 166 9.42 1.07 10.35
CA CYS A 166 10.81 1.16 9.95
C CYS A 166 11.77 0.40 10.90
N PHE A 167 11.51 0.32 12.21
CA PHE A 167 12.35 -0.47 13.13
C PHE A 167 12.18 -1.99 12.94
N LEU A 168 11.01 -2.44 12.46
CA LEU A 168 10.81 -3.82 12.00
C LEU A 168 11.56 -4.07 10.67
N ALA A 169 11.53 -3.10 9.75
CA ALA A 169 12.33 -3.16 8.52
C ALA A 169 13.85 -3.14 8.79
N GLU A 170 14.34 -2.47 9.84
CA GLU A 170 15.73 -2.57 10.29
C GLU A 170 16.10 -4.03 10.67
N LYS A 171 15.22 -4.74 11.40
CA LYS A 171 15.40 -6.18 11.71
C LYS A 171 15.40 -7.03 10.44
N GLU A 172 14.48 -6.80 9.51
CA GLU A 172 14.38 -7.58 8.28
C GLU A 172 15.57 -7.33 7.35
N ALA A 173 16.01 -6.08 7.20
CA ALA A 173 17.23 -5.73 6.45
C ALA A 173 18.47 -6.39 7.07
N PHE A 174 18.61 -6.39 8.41
CA PHE A 174 19.67 -7.11 9.09
C PHE A 174 19.65 -8.62 8.79
N LEU A 175 18.48 -9.27 8.86
CA LEU A 175 18.34 -10.70 8.58
C LEU A 175 18.72 -11.02 7.12
N LEU A 176 18.27 -10.23 6.15
CA LEU A 176 18.66 -10.36 4.74
C LEU A 176 20.17 -10.13 4.52
N ALA A 177 20.79 -9.24 5.29
CA ALA A 177 22.23 -9.02 5.25
C ALA A 177 23.02 -10.22 5.80
N LEU A 178 22.54 -10.82 6.91
CA LEU A 178 23.11 -12.03 7.49
C LEU A 178 22.99 -13.24 6.54
N GLU A 179 21.83 -13.44 5.89
CA GLU A 179 21.65 -14.53 4.93
C GLU A 179 22.48 -14.36 3.64
N LYS A 180 22.74 -13.11 3.22
CA LYS A 180 23.72 -12.78 2.16
C LYS A 180 25.18 -12.85 2.62
N ASN A 181 25.44 -13.25 3.86
CA ASN A 181 26.78 -13.25 4.47
C ASN A 181 27.51 -11.89 4.35
N PHE A 182 26.75 -10.81 4.48
CA PHE A 182 27.18 -9.41 4.37
C PHE A 182 27.79 -8.99 3.01
N GLN A 183 27.56 -9.76 1.94
CA GLN A 183 27.97 -9.40 0.59
C GLN A 183 27.17 -8.20 0.08
N THR A 184 27.88 -7.18 -0.41
CA THR A 184 27.30 -5.95 -0.95
C THR A 184 26.61 -6.17 -2.29
N ILE A 185 25.57 -5.39 -2.56
CA ILE A 185 24.91 -5.30 -3.87
C ILE A 185 25.37 -4.03 -4.58
N ASP A 186 25.59 -4.11 -5.90
CA ASP A 186 25.99 -2.96 -6.70
C ASP A 186 24.95 -1.84 -6.61
N SER A 187 25.37 -0.66 -6.15
CA SER A 187 24.46 0.48 -5.96
C SER A 187 23.85 1.00 -7.27
N MET A 188 24.47 0.71 -8.43
CA MET A 188 23.87 0.96 -9.75
C MET A 188 22.65 0.07 -10.06
N ASN A 189 22.55 -1.11 -9.45
CA ASN A 189 21.40 -2.02 -9.59
C ASN A 189 20.36 -1.83 -8.46
N CYS A 190 20.58 -0.88 -7.56
CA CYS A 190 19.65 -0.47 -6.51
C CYS A 190 19.36 1.04 -6.60
N THR A 191 19.02 1.49 -7.81
CA THR A 191 18.26 2.73 -7.98
C THR A 191 16.98 2.67 -7.15
N PRO A 192 16.70 3.65 -6.28
CA PRO A 192 15.32 3.94 -5.89
C PRO A 192 14.49 4.10 -7.16
N LEU A 193 13.24 3.60 -7.20
CA LEU A 193 12.33 3.81 -8.35
C LEU A 193 12.38 5.28 -8.77
N GLU A 194 12.83 5.61 -9.99
CA GLU A 194 13.25 6.95 -10.41
C GLU A 194 12.24 8.06 -10.06
N SER A 195 12.38 8.64 -8.87
CA SER A 195 11.40 9.61 -8.38
C SER A 195 11.63 10.94 -9.07
N LYS A 196 10.56 11.54 -9.60
CA LYS A 196 10.55 12.96 -10.00
C LYS A 196 10.77 13.93 -8.82
N LEU A 197 10.84 13.40 -7.60
CA LEU A 197 11.28 14.10 -6.39
C LEU A 197 12.81 14.17 -6.40
N ALA A 198 13.36 15.34 -6.06
CA ALA A 198 14.81 15.51 -5.94
C ALA A 198 15.43 14.52 -4.93
N GLU A 199 16.68 14.12 -5.17
CA GLU A 199 17.48 13.40 -4.19
C GLU A 199 17.62 14.26 -2.92
N ILE A 200 17.31 13.66 -1.77
CA ILE A 200 17.56 14.25 -0.46
C ILE A 200 18.68 13.43 0.19
N PRO A 201 19.97 13.68 -0.14
CA PRO A 201 21.07 12.81 0.29
C PRO A 201 21.34 12.86 1.80
N TYR A 202 20.79 13.83 2.52
CA TYR A 202 20.96 13.96 3.97
C TYR A 202 19.75 14.69 4.59
N PHE A 203 19.24 14.23 5.73
CA PHE A 203 18.30 14.99 6.55
C PHE A 203 18.52 14.80 8.06
N THR A 204 18.72 15.93 8.74
CA THR A 204 18.65 16.06 10.20
C THR A 204 17.82 17.31 10.50
N ARG A 205 16.70 17.12 11.20
CA ARG A 205 15.77 18.16 11.65
C ARG A 205 16.50 19.36 12.28
N SER A 206 16.20 20.56 11.77
CA SER A 206 16.61 21.87 12.29
C SER A 206 15.52 22.51 13.15
N ARG A 207 15.81 23.68 13.73
CA ARG A 207 14.78 24.52 14.39
C ARG A 207 13.73 25.06 13.41
N LYS A 208 14.09 25.31 12.12
CA LYS A 208 13.17 25.86 11.11
C LYS A 208 12.08 24.85 10.72
N ASP A 209 12.41 23.56 10.72
CA ASP A 209 11.46 22.50 10.39
C ASP A 209 10.35 22.36 11.44
N LEU A 210 10.61 22.85 12.66
CA LEU A 210 9.66 22.88 13.79
C LEU A 210 8.86 24.18 13.90
N LEU A 211 8.90 25.04 12.89
CA LEU A 211 8.14 26.28 12.82
C LEU A 211 7.19 26.22 11.62
N LEU A 212 5.93 26.64 11.83
CA LEU A 212 5.03 26.98 10.73
C LEU A 212 5.20 28.47 10.39
N ASP A 213 5.66 28.75 9.17
CA ASP A 213 5.80 30.08 8.60
C ASP A 213 4.79 30.24 7.46
N PHE A 214 3.64 30.82 7.77
CA PHE A 214 2.55 30.98 6.80
C PHE A 214 2.91 31.88 5.60
N GLY A 215 3.99 32.67 5.69
CA GLY A 215 4.50 33.51 4.61
C GLY A 215 5.42 32.79 3.61
N SER A 216 6.04 31.67 3.97
CA SER A 216 6.89 30.87 3.05
C SER A 216 6.49 29.40 2.90
N ASP A 217 5.75 28.82 3.85
CA ASP A 217 5.22 27.46 3.75
C ASP A 217 3.94 27.43 2.89
N SER A 218 3.97 26.62 1.83
CA SER A 218 2.76 26.25 1.08
C SER A 218 1.78 25.47 1.97
N THR A 219 0.51 25.36 1.55
CA THR A 219 -0.49 24.64 2.33
C THR A 219 -0.09 23.16 2.51
N GLN A 220 0.50 22.56 1.47
CA GLN A 220 1.09 21.22 1.54
C GLN A 220 2.32 21.17 2.46
N THR A 221 3.18 22.21 2.46
CA THR A 221 4.35 22.27 3.34
C THR A 221 3.95 22.26 4.82
N ILE A 222 2.87 22.97 5.18
CA ILE A 222 2.33 22.96 6.56
C ILE A 222 1.80 21.57 6.93
N LEU A 223 0.99 20.95 6.06
CA LEU A 223 0.48 19.58 6.27
C LEU A 223 1.62 18.57 6.44
N ASN A 224 2.64 18.63 5.58
CA ASN A 224 3.84 17.79 5.66
C ASN A 224 4.60 18.01 6.97
N LYS A 225 4.85 19.27 7.37
CA LYS A 225 5.54 19.62 8.63
C LYS A 225 4.80 19.09 9.85
N VAL A 226 3.49 19.31 9.93
CA VAL A 226 2.66 18.84 11.06
C VAL A 226 2.69 17.31 11.13
N LYS A 227 2.48 16.60 10.02
CA LYS A 227 2.57 15.12 9.99
C LYS A 227 3.98 14.61 10.33
N ALA A 228 5.02 15.23 9.76
CA ALA A 228 6.41 14.81 9.94
C ALA A 228 6.93 14.96 11.37
N PHE A 229 6.24 15.71 12.23
CA PHE A 229 6.63 15.93 13.63
C PHE A 229 5.48 15.71 14.63
N SER A 230 4.44 14.95 14.27
CA SER A 230 3.21 14.74 15.06
C SER A 230 3.36 13.88 16.34
N VAL A 231 4.52 13.92 17.00
CA VAL A 231 4.81 13.19 18.25
C VAL A 231 5.27 14.14 19.35
N ASN A 232 4.95 13.81 20.61
CA ASN A 232 4.99 14.73 21.75
C ASN A 232 6.31 15.50 21.98
N ASN A 233 7.46 14.96 21.57
CA ASN A 233 8.79 15.59 21.71
C ASN A 233 9.31 16.25 20.41
N GLN A 234 8.45 16.39 19.39
CA GLN A 234 8.81 16.97 18.09
C GLN A 234 7.84 18.05 17.58
N MET A 235 6.58 18.11 18.05
CA MET A 235 5.51 18.97 17.51
C MET A 235 5.96 20.38 17.08
N VAL A 236 5.51 20.77 15.89
CA VAL A 236 5.77 22.10 15.32
C VAL A 236 5.06 23.20 16.10
N SER A 237 5.69 24.37 16.17
CA SER A 237 5.11 25.59 16.73
C SER A 237 4.43 26.42 15.65
N LEU A 238 3.25 26.95 15.96
CA LEU A 238 2.74 28.19 15.36
C LEU A 238 2.97 29.33 16.36
N HIS A 239 3.43 30.49 15.88
CA HIS A 239 3.63 31.68 16.69
C HIS A 239 2.55 32.72 16.35
N ILE A 240 1.87 33.25 17.36
CA ILE A 240 0.80 34.25 17.23
C ILE A 240 1.01 35.32 18.31
N HIS A 241 1.58 36.46 17.93
CA HIS A 241 2.01 37.50 18.88
C HIS A 241 2.97 36.91 19.95
N GLU A 242 2.62 37.00 21.24
CA GLU A 242 3.36 36.41 22.37
C GLU A 242 3.11 34.89 22.57
N HIS A 243 2.14 34.29 21.86
CA HIS A 243 1.74 32.90 22.07
C HIS A 243 2.48 31.92 21.14
N ILE A 244 2.92 30.80 21.71
CA ILE A 244 3.52 29.67 20.98
C ILE A 244 2.61 28.46 21.17
N LEU A 245 1.98 28.01 20.09
CA LEU A 245 0.99 26.91 20.10
C LEU A 245 1.59 25.66 19.43
N LYS A 246 1.47 24.48 20.04
CA LYS A 246 1.96 23.23 19.46
C LYS A 246 0.88 22.56 18.63
N ILE A 247 1.16 22.37 17.34
CA ILE A 247 0.20 21.80 16.41
C ILE A 247 0.34 20.27 16.40
N THR A 248 -0.78 19.59 16.67
CA THR A 248 -0.87 18.11 16.74
C THR A 248 -1.41 17.51 15.45
N HIS A 249 -2.31 18.21 14.77
CA HIS A 249 -2.97 17.79 13.54
C HIS A 249 -3.27 18.99 12.64
N ALA A 250 -3.36 18.76 11.33
CA ALA A 250 -3.73 19.75 10.34
C ALA A 250 -4.46 19.09 9.17
N MET A 251 -5.51 19.73 8.67
CA MET A 251 -6.30 19.25 7.53
C MET A 251 -6.80 20.40 6.65
N LEU A 252 -6.81 20.20 5.33
CA LEU A 252 -7.41 21.13 4.38
C LEU A 252 -8.90 20.81 4.18
N ILE A 253 -9.72 21.85 4.22
CA ILE A 253 -11.18 21.79 4.11
C ILE A 253 -11.61 22.68 2.94
N ASP A 254 -12.14 22.08 1.88
CA ASP A 254 -13.01 22.80 0.95
C ASP A 254 -14.46 22.69 1.43
N ASN A 255 -15.16 23.83 1.46
CA ASN A 255 -16.55 23.91 1.89
C ASN A 255 -17.20 25.18 1.32
N PRO A 256 -18.17 25.09 0.40
CA PRO A 256 -18.84 26.24 -0.21
C PRO A 256 -19.54 27.20 0.78
N PHE A 257 -19.91 26.74 1.99
CA PHE A 257 -20.43 27.63 3.02
C PHE A 257 -19.32 28.51 3.62
N LEU A 258 -18.18 27.91 3.97
CA LEU A 258 -17.01 28.63 4.50
C LEU A 258 -16.46 29.60 3.44
N GLN A 259 -16.34 29.15 2.18
CA GLN A 259 -15.89 29.97 1.06
C GLN A 259 -16.74 31.24 0.90
N ARG A 260 -18.07 31.12 0.97
CA ARG A 260 -18.99 32.25 0.89
C ARG A 260 -18.96 33.13 2.15
N MET A 261 -18.88 32.52 3.34
CA MET A 261 -18.95 33.26 4.61
C MET A 261 -17.67 34.06 4.90
N PHE A 262 -16.52 33.56 4.45
CA PHE A 262 -15.21 34.19 4.65
C PHE A 262 -14.60 34.67 3.32
N GLN A 263 -15.43 34.98 2.33
CA GLN A 263 -14.99 35.37 0.98
C GLN A 263 -14.08 36.62 1.01
N ASP A 264 -14.37 37.59 1.86
CA ASP A 264 -13.71 38.91 1.91
C ASP A 264 -12.45 38.95 2.80
N TYR A 265 -12.21 37.90 3.59
CA TYR A 265 -11.01 37.73 4.42
C TYR A 265 -9.76 37.47 3.56
N GLN A 266 -8.58 37.79 4.08
CA GLN A 266 -7.32 37.62 3.35
C GLN A 266 -6.77 36.19 3.46
N VAL A 267 -5.89 35.83 2.52
CA VAL A 267 -5.08 34.61 2.65
C VAL A 267 -4.19 34.76 3.88
N ASN A 268 -4.11 33.70 4.67
CA ASN A 268 -3.45 33.61 5.98
C ASN A 268 -4.20 34.25 7.16
N ASP A 269 -5.45 34.69 6.99
CA ASP A 269 -6.31 35.04 8.14
C ASP A 269 -6.74 33.79 8.91
N ILE A 270 -6.55 33.79 10.23
CA ILE A 270 -7.36 32.96 11.15
C ILE A 270 -8.78 33.55 11.15
N VAL A 271 -9.74 32.82 10.60
CA VAL A 271 -11.14 33.25 10.48
C VAL A 271 -12.06 32.70 11.57
N LEU A 272 -11.68 31.58 12.21
CA LEU A 272 -12.34 31.03 13.40
C LEU A 272 -11.31 30.44 14.37
N ALA A 273 -11.63 30.52 15.66
CA ALA A 273 -10.97 29.83 16.76
C ALA A 273 -12.07 29.21 17.63
N TYR A 274 -12.00 27.91 17.89
CA TYR A 274 -13.00 27.15 18.65
C TYR A 274 -12.36 25.91 19.28
N GLU A 275 -12.70 25.59 20.53
CA GLU A 275 -12.08 24.48 21.27
C GLU A 275 -10.53 24.55 21.21
N ASN A 276 -9.85 23.55 20.64
CA ASN A 276 -8.42 23.56 20.34
C ASN A 276 -8.14 23.65 18.82
N HIS A 277 -9.01 24.32 18.05
CA HIS A 277 -8.93 24.42 16.60
C HIS A 277 -8.84 25.88 16.10
N LEU A 278 -7.89 26.11 15.18
CA LEU A 278 -7.75 27.34 14.42
C LEU A 278 -8.09 27.07 12.95
N LEU A 279 -9.02 27.82 12.38
CA LEU A 279 -9.37 27.73 10.96
C LEU A 279 -8.71 28.89 10.20
N CYS A 280 -7.74 28.59 9.35
CA CYS A 280 -6.96 29.57 8.59
C CYS A 280 -7.41 29.59 7.13
N LYS A 281 -7.73 30.75 6.55
CA LYS A 281 -8.02 30.87 5.12
C LYS A 281 -6.74 30.72 4.30
N ARG A 282 -6.78 29.90 3.26
CA ARG A 282 -5.69 29.66 2.30
C ARG A 282 -6.21 29.85 0.87
N ALA A 283 -5.33 29.79 -0.12
CA ALA A 283 -5.72 29.95 -1.53
C ALA A 283 -6.56 28.76 -2.03
N GLU A 284 -6.33 27.57 -1.47
CA GLU A 284 -6.93 26.30 -1.89
C GLU A 284 -8.16 25.88 -1.06
N GLY A 285 -8.54 26.68 -0.03
CA GLY A 285 -9.59 26.32 0.93
C GLY A 285 -9.29 26.86 2.33
N PHE A 286 -9.71 26.11 3.36
CA PHE A 286 -9.48 26.44 4.77
C PHE A 286 -8.63 25.38 5.45
N LEU A 287 -7.48 25.78 6.00
CA LEU A 287 -6.59 24.92 6.75
C LEU A 287 -7.00 24.94 8.23
N GLN A 288 -7.62 23.85 8.71
CA GLN A 288 -7.84 23.65 10.14
C GLN A 288 -6.55 23.11 10.77
N LEU A 289 -6.06 23.79 11.81
CA LEU A 289 -4.98 23.33 12.68
C LEU A 289 -5.57 22.94 14.04
N THR A 290 -5.03 21.90 14.66
CA THR A 290 -5.39 21.45 16.01
C THR A 290 -4.22 21.68 16.95
N THR A 291 -4.42 22.41 18.05
CA THR A 291 -3.41 22.66 19.08
C THR A 291 -3.38 21.54 20.13
N LYS A 292 -2.26 21.41 20.85
CA LYS A 292 -2.17 20.57 22.05
C LYS A 292 -2.68 21.32 23.28
N GLU A 293 -2.35 22.60 23.35
CA GLU A 293 -2.77 23.53 24.39
C GLU A 293 -4.19 24.05 24.10
N GLU A 294 -4.91 24.49 25.14
CA GLU A 294 -6.12 25.30 24.97
C GLU A 294 -5.78 26.62 24.27
N LEU A 295 -6.71 27.15 23.47
CA LEU A 295 -6.48 28.38 22.74
C LEU A 295 -6.57 29.61 23.67
N PRO A 296 -5.63 30.56 23.56
CA PRO A 296 -5.75 31.86 24.23
C PRO A 296 -6.91 32.67 23.63
N SER A 297 -7.34 33.71 24.33
CA SER A 297 -8.39 34.64 23.86
C SER A 297 -7.91 35.48 22.67
N LEU A 298 -8.05 34.94 21.46
CA LEU A 298 -7.69 35.61 20.20
C LEU A 298 -8.82 36.54 19.72
N GLN A 299 -8.49 37.79 19.43
CA GLN A 299 -9.35 38.69 18.65
C GLN A 299 -9.14 38.40 17.16
N LEU A 300 -10.21 38.09 16.43
CA LEU A 300 -10.14 37.65 15.03
C LEU A 300 -10.69 38.71 14.05
N PRO A 301 -10.19 38.76 12.80
CA PRO A 301 -9.16 37.90 12.22
C PRO A 301 -7.73 38.27 12.66
N ILE A 302 -6.83 37.28 12.60
CA ILE A 302 -5.38 37.49 12.75
C ILE A 302 -4.70 36.99 11.48
N ASN A 303 -4.01 37.88 10.77
CA ASN A 303 -3.28 37.49 9.56
C ASN A 303 -1.88 36.98 9.92
N LEU A 304 -1.56 35.75 9.50
CA LEU A 304 -0.32 35.04 9.85
C LEU A 304 0.88 35.37 8.92
N ASN A 305 0.78 36.38 8.04
CA ASN A 305 1.92 36.83 7.25
C ASN A 305 2.98 37.53 8.13
N PRO A 306 4.27 37.47 7.75
CA PRO A 306 5.41 37.91 8.59
C PRO A 306 5.45 39.40 8.96
N ILE A 307 4.54 40.23 8.46
CA ILE A 307 4.43 41.66 8.81
C ILE A 307 3.93 41.85 10.26
N HIS A 308 3.17 40.90 10.82
CA HIS A 308 2.63 41.01 12.19
C HIS A 308 3.41 40.20 13.26
N ASN A 309 4.25 39.24 12.86
CA ASN A 309 5.02 38.40 13.79
C ASN A 309 6.50 38.85 13.83
N ASN A 310 6.85 39.66 14.83
CA ASN A 310 8.11 40.40 14.93
C ASN A 310 9.31 39.49 15.31
N PHE A 311 9.83 38.74 14.32
CA PHE A 311 10.72 37.59 14.53
C PHE A 311 12.07 37.91 15.21
N ASN A 312 12.56 39.16 15.12
CA ASN A 312 13.88 39.56 15.60
C ASN A 312 13.95 39.78 17.13
N ALA A 313 12.82 39.81 17.86
CA ALA A 313 12.82 40.08 19.30
C ALA A 313 13.18 38.85 20.16
N TYR A 314 12.75 37.66 19.74
CA TYR A 314 12.87 36.44 20.56
C TYR A 314 14.25 35.78 20.47
N THR A 315 14.92 35.86 19.31
CA THR A 315 16.24 35.26 19.07
C THR A 315 17.33 35.79 20.00
N ALA A 316 17.18 37.01 20.53
CA ALA A 316 18.13 37.60 21.49
C ALA A 316 17.94 37.09 22.94
N ARG A 317 16.74 36.63 23.32
CA ARG A 317 16.44 36.21 24.71
C ARG A 317 16.80 34.75 25.03
N GLU A 318 16.85 33.86 24.04
CA GLU A 318 17.30 32.46 24.27
C GLU A 318 18.82 32.28 24.36
N GLN A 319 19.62 33.22 23.83
CA GLN A 319 21.08 33.08 23.77
C GLN A 319 21.76 33.06 25.15
N THR A 320 21.09 33.55 26.19
CA THR A 320 21.58 33.53 27.58
C THR A 320 21.16 32.30 28.37
N CYS A 321 20.31 31.42 27.83
CA CYS A 321 19.73 30.28 28.56
C CYS A 321 20.11 28.90 27.98
N ASN A 322 21.18 28.81 27.18
CA ASN A 322 21.66 27.55 26.60
C ASN A 322 23.06 27.17 27.14
N LYS A 323 23.09 26.56 28.34
CA LYS A 323 24.20 25.68 28.77
C LYS A 323 23.73 24.39 29.45
N ASP A 324 22.64 24.42 30.23
CA ASP A 324 22.23 23.28 31.08
C ASP A 324 20.76 22.87 30.90
N SER A 325 20.43 22.21 29.77
CA SER A 325 19.10 21.57 29.57
C SER A 325 19.06 20.53 28.43
N CYS A 326 19.89 19.48 28.52
CA CYS A 326 19.82 18.31 27.63
C CYS A 326 19.88 16.97 28.42
N LYS A 327 18.99 16.82 29.41
CA LYS A 327 18.74 15.57 30.17
C LYS A 327 17.25 15.42 30.51
N SER A 328 16.83 14.20 30.88
CA SER A 328 15.44 13.71 31.07
C SER A 328 14.59 13.71 29.78
N HIS A 329 14.05 12.60 29.25
CA HIS A 329 13.32 11.43 29.81
C HIS A 329 11.97 11.83 30.44
N GLU A 330 10.84 11.47 29.80
CA GLU A 330 10.15 10.16 29.89
C GLU A 330 9.52 9.90 31.26
N ASP A 331 8.44 10.64 31.56
CA ASP A 331 7.45 10.24 32.57
C ASP A 331 6.03 10.53 32.04
N SER A 332 5.37 9.50 31.49
CA SER A 332 3.92 9.45 31.17
C SER A 332 3.54 8.08 30.58
N LEU A 333 3.33 7.06 31.42
CA LEU A 333 2.44 5.91 31.21
C LEU A 333 2.56 4.91 32.39
N LYS A 334 1.94 5.23 33.53
CA LYS A 334 1.81 4.34 34.70
C LYS A 334 0.44 4.51 35.35
N THR A 335 -0.46 3.55 35.18
CA THR A 335 -1.54 3.22 36.14
C THR A 335 -2.26 1.92 35.73
N LEU A 336 -3.08 1.37 36.64
CA LEU A 336 -4.00 0.23 36.46
C LEU A 336 -3.37 -1.17 36.28
N THR A 337 -2.95 -1.76 37.40
CA THR A 337 -2.99 -3.22 37.64
C THR A 337 -3.48 -3.47 39.06
N ASN A 338 -4.38 -4.45 39.27
CA ASN A 338 -4.74 -4.92 40.61
C ASN A 338 -4.90 -6.47 40.63
N LYS A 339 -4.85 -7.08 41.81
CA LYS A 339 -4.46 -8.49 42.03
C LYS A 339 -5.62 -9.52 42.07
N ALA A 340 -5.33 -10.77 41.71
CA ALA A 340 -5.91 -12.01 42.25
C ALA A 340 -4.94 -13.21 42.06
N SER A 341 -5.13 -14.33 42.77
CA SER A 341 -4.23 -15.51 42.86
C SER A 341 -5.00 -16.72 43.47
N LEU A 342 -4.51 -17.94 43.72
CA LEU A 342 -3.16 -18.56 43.79
C LEU A 342 -3.18 -20.01 43.21
N GLU A 343 -2.01 -20.69 43.17
CA GLU A 343 -1.82 -22.17 43.34
C GLU A 343 -2.37 -23.14 42.26
N SER A 344 -1.92 -24.40 42.08
CA SER A 344 -0.72 -25.18 42.54
C SER A 344 -0.53 -26.49 41.69
N PHE A 345 0.41 -27.38 42.08
CA PHE A 345 0.67 -28.79 41.63
C PHE A 345 1.50 -29.09 40.35
N ASN A 346 2.79 -29.44 40.53
CA ASN A 346 3.40 -30.80 40.50
C ASN A 346 2.60 -31.97 39.85
N GLN A 347 3.16 -33.05 39.27
CA GLN A 347 4.54 -33.58 39.12
C GLN A 347 4.53 -34.81 38.15
N ILE A 348 5.66 -35.18 37.50
CA ILE A 348 6.13 -36.58 37.18
C ILE A 348 5.22 -37.48 36.28
N ASP A 349 5.66 -38.28 35.28
CA ASP A 349 6.94 -38.73 34.71
C ASP A 349 6.74 -39.09 33.19
N SER A 350 7.53 -39.84 32.38
CA SER A 350 8.84 -40.57 32.42
C SER A 350 9.37 -40.76 30.97
N VAL A 351 10.48 -41.49 30.77
CA VAL A 351 11.10 -41.85 29.46
C VAL A 351 11.56 -43.32 29.49
N PRO A 352 11.33 -44.16 28.44
CA PRO A 352 12.48 -44.67 27.65
C PRO A 352 12.24 -45.01 26.15
N ASN A 353 13.21 -44.58 25.34
CA ASN A 353 13.90 -45.28 24.24
C ASN A 353 13.25 -45.81 22.93
N GLU A 354 14.02 -45.51 21.87
CA GLU A 354 14.44 -46.38 20.74
C GLU A 354 13.70 -46.42 19.39
N ILE A 355 14.25 -45.63 18.46
CA ILE A 355 14.70 -46.01 17.10
C ILE A 355 13.71 -46.82 16.24
N SER A 356 13.00 -46.12 15.35
CA SER A 356 12.65 -46.67 14.04
C SER A 356 12.57 -45.55 12.98
N MET A 357 13.31 -45.71 11.89
CA MET A 357 13.20 -44.84 10.71
C MET A 357 12.00 -45.24 9.87
N PHE A 358 10.89 -44.50 9.92
CA PHE A 358 9.98 -44.35 8.78
C PHE A 358 9.27 -43.00 8.80
N CYS A 359 9.20 -42.34 7.64
CA CYS A 359 8.54 -41.05 7.49
C CYS A 359 7.05 -41.27 7.18
N GLN A 360 6.18 -40.93 8.14
CA GLN A 360 4.72 -40.95 8.00
C GLN A 360 4.09 -39.71 8.67
N ASP A 361 4.48 -38.52 8.22
CA ASP A 361 3.57 -37.37 8.33
C ASP A 361 2.37 -37.60 7.41
N SER A 362 1.17 -37.20 7.85
CA SER A 362 -0.07 -37.45 7.14
C SER A 362 -0.17 -36.62 5.85
N LEU A 363 0.05 -37.28 4.72
CA LEU A 363 -0.24 -36.74 3.40
C LEU A 363 -1.74 -36.46 3.27
N LEU A 364 -2.15 -35.21 3.52
CA LEU A 364 -3.37 -34.66 2.93
C LEU A 364 -3.22 -34.75 1.42
N GLU A 365 -4.05 -35.56 0.77
CA GLU A 365 -4.05 -35.67 -0.69
C GLU A 365 -4.27 -34.29 -1.31
N SER A 366 -3.27 -33.81 -2.05
CA SER A 366 -3.39 -32.57 -2.82
C SER A 366 -3.90 -32.88 -4.21
N THR A 367 -4.87 -32.09 -4.69
CA THR A 367 -5.37 -32.22 -6.07
C THR A 367 -5.01 -30.98 -6.87
N ILE A 368 -4.60 -31.18 -8.12
CA ILE A 368 -4.17 -30.12 -9.03
C ILE A 368 -4.93 -30.32 -10.34
N SER A 369 -5.65 -29.30 -10.80
CA SER A 369 -6.17 -29.26 -12.17
C SER A 369 -5.64 -28.02 -12.88
N CYS A 370 -5.27 -28.18 -14.15
CA CYS A 370 -4.79 -27.11 -15.01
C CYS A 370 -5.31 -27.34 -16.42
N GLU A 371 -6.07 -26.39 -16.94
CA GLU A 371 -6.66 -26.40 -18.28
C GLU A 371 -6.17 -25.17 -19.06
N VAL A 372 -5.87 -25.37 -20.36
CA VAL A 372 -5.50 -24.29 -21.29
C VAL A 372 -6.31 -24.45 -22.58
N ASP A 373 -7.30 -23.58 -22.79
CA ASP A 373 -8.23 -23.64 -23.94
C ASP A 373 -7.87 -22.59 -25.01
N TYR A 374 -8.10 -22.94 -26.29
CA TYR A 374 -8.12 -21.98 -27.40
C TYR A 374 -9.52 -21.37 -27.57
N PRO A 375 -9.67 -20.24 -28.29
CA PRO A 375 -10.96 -19.56 -28.49
C PRO A 375 -12.07 -20.37 -29.19
N LEU A 376 -11.78 -21.60 -29.65
CA LEU A 376 -12.70 -22.49 -30.36
C LEU A 376 -12.96 -23.84 -29.67
N ASP A 377 -12.31 -24.13 -28.53
CA ASP A 377 -12.44 -25.44 -27.85
C ASP A 377 -13.73 -25.54 -27.00
N SER A 378 -14.82 -25.90 -27.68
CA SER A 378 -16.13 -26.19 -27.07
C SER A 378 -16.26 -27.64 -26.57
N THR A 379 -15.24 -28.16 -25.89
CA THR A 379 -15.27 -29.47 -25.23
C THR A 379 -15.81 -29.35 -23.80
N HIS A 380 -16.73 -30.23 -23.42
CA HIS A 380 -17.28 -30.31 -22.06
C HIS A 380 -16.49 -31.31 -21.20
N SER A 381 -15.51 -30.83 -20.44
CA SER A 381 -14.91 -31.59 -19.34
C SER A 381 -15.81 -31.53 -18.10
N VAL A 382 -16.50 -32.63 -17.77
CA VAL A 382 -17.26 -32.74 -16.51
C VAL A 382 -16.31 -33.12 -15.38
N GLN A 383 -15.70 -32.12 -14.74
CA GLN A 383 -14.88 -32.35 -13.54
C GLN A 383 -15.76 -32.74 -12.34
N LYS A 384 -15.31 -33.74 -11.55
CA LYS A 384 -15.97 -34.12 -10.29
C LYS A 384 -15.89 -32.96 -9.29
N GLN A 385 -17.00 -32.67 -8.61
CA GLN A 385 -17.04 -31.65 -7.56
C GLN A 385 -16.14 -32.06 -6.37
N SER A 386 -15.18 -31.20 -6.03
CA SER A 386 -14.56 -31.18 -4.71
C SER A 386 -15.53 -30.57 -3.68
N ARG A 387 -15.30 -30.83 -2.38
CA ARG A 387 -16.18 -30.33 -1.30
C ARG A 387 -16.01 -28.83 -0.98
N ALA A 388 -14.98 -28.18 -1.53
CA ALA A 388 -14.74 -26.75 -1.39
C ALA A 388 -14.86 -26.08 -2.76
N ALA A 389 -15.83 -25.17 -2.90
CA ALA A 389 -16.07 -24.41 -4.13
C ALA A 389 -15.74 -22.93 -3.92
N ALA A 390 -15.18 -22.28 -4.93
CA ALA A 390 -15.04 -20.83 -4.95
C ALA A 390 -16.42 -20.16 -5.10
N PRO A 391 -16.65 -18.96 -4.53
CA PRO A 391 -17.82 -18.16 -4.85
C PRO A 391 -17.81 -17.83 -6.34
N PHE A 392 -18.95 -18.01 -7.02
CA PHE A 392 -19.06 -17.69 -8.44
C PHE A 392 -18.73 -16.20 -8.66
N CYS A 393 -17.72 -15.96 -9.49
CA CYS A 393 -17.25 -14.64 -9.93
C CYS A 393 -17.37 -14.59 -11.45
N ILE A 394 -18.10 -13.61 -11.99
CA ILE A 394 -18.36 -13.58 -13.44
C ILE A 394 -17.05 -13.42 -14.22
N PHE A 395 -16.10 -12.64 -13.69
CA PHE A 395 -14.84 -12.33 -14.34
C PHE A 395 -13.91 -13.54 -14.53
N SER A 396 -14.07 -14.62 -13.77
CA SER A 396 -13.33 -15.88 -13.94
C SER A 396 -14.15 -17.02 -14.57
N SER A 397 -15.41 -16.76 -14.96
CA SER A 397 -16.26 -17.74 -15.65
C SER A 397 -15.76 -18.06 -17.08
N LYS A 398 -15.92 -19.31 -17.55
CA LYS A 398 -15.49 -19.71 -18.90
C LYS A 398 -16.12 -18.81 -19.97
N SER A 399 -17.44 -18.57 -19.91
CA SER A 399 -18.18 -17.74 -20.87
C SER A 399 -17.63 -16.31 -20.97
N TYR A 400 -17.40 -15.63 -19.83
CA TYR A 400 -16.87 -14.27 -19.85
C TYR A 400 -15.44 -14.22 -20.39
N VAL A 401 -14.56 -15.12 -19.94
CA VAL A 401 -13.15 -15.11 -20.37
C VAL A 401 -13.04 -15.46 -21.85
N THR A 402 -13.73 -16.49 -22.32
CA THR A 402 -13.81 -16.85 -23.75
C THR A 402 -14.36 -15.70 -24.60
N SER A 403 -15.30 -14.90 -24.10
CA SER A 403 -15.84 -13.75 -24.84
C SER A 403 -14.80 -12.65 -25.14
N MET A 404 -13.71 -12.57 -24.37
CA MET A 404 -12.67 -11.53 -24.51
C MET A 404 -11.39 -11.99 -25.21
N LEU A 405 -11.21 -13.29 -25.48
CA LEU A 405 -9.97 -13.80 -26.10
C LEU A 405 -9.81 -13.25 -27.52
N ARG A 406 -8.70 -12.56 -27.77
CA ARG A 406 -8.28 -12.10 -29.10
C ARG A 406 -7.50 -13.19 -29.83
N ASP A 407 -7.13 -12.93 -31.08
CA ASP A 407 -6.29 -13.85 -31.87
C ASP A 407 -5.00 -14.26 -31.12
N LYS A 408 -4.72 -15.56 -31.09
CA LYS A 408 -3.66 -16.25 -30.32
C LYS A 408 -3.68 -16.10 -28.79
N GLU A 409 -4.68 -15.45 -28.20
CA GLU A 409 -4.87 -15.48 -26.74
C GLU A 409 -5.53 -16.80 -26.30
N ARG A 410 -5.24 -17.24 -25.07
CA ARG A 410 -5.74 -18.51 -24.51
C ARG A 410 -6.27 -18.31 -23.09
N ARG A 411 -7.26 -19.11 -22.68
CA ARG A 411 -7.65 -19.20 -21.26
C ARG A 411 -6.63 -20.08 -20.54
N PHE A 412 -6.15 -19.66 -19.38
CA PHE A 412 -5.47 -20.50 -18.40
C PHE A 412 -6.39 -20.61 -17.17
N THR A 413 -6.70 -21.82 -16.75
CA THR A 413 -7.44 -22.08 -15.50
C THR A 413 -6.65 -23.06 -14.65
N PHE A 414 -6.49 -22.76 -13.36
CA PHE A 414 -5.72 -23.56 -12.42
C PHE A 414 -6.45 -23.68 -11.08
N HIS A 415 -6.48 -24.89 -10.52
CA HIS A 415 -7.01 -25.17 -9.19
C HIS A 415 -6.01 -26.01 -8.40
N TYR A 416 -5.91 -25.73 -7.10
CA TYR A 416 -5.09 -26.45 -6.14
C TYR A 416 -5.86 -26.65 -4.85
N THR A 417 -5.97 -27.89 -4.35
CA THR A 417 -6.64 -28.18 -3.08
C THR A 417 -5.78 -28.99 -2.13
N GLU A 418 -5.92 -28.76 -0.83
CA GLU A 418 -5.41 -29.60 0.26
C GLU A 418 -6.49 -29.75 1.33
N GLY A 419 -7.12 -30.92 1.41
CA GLY A 419 -8.25 -31.13 2.32
C GLY A 419 -9.44 -30.22 1.99
N ASP A 420 -9.75 -29.28 2.89
CA ASP A 420 -10.79 -28.26 2.73
C ASP A 420 -10.28 -26.96 2.06
N LYS A 421 -8.96 -26.78 1.96
CA LYS A 421 -8.33 -25.58 1.38
C LYS A 421 -8.39 -25.63 -0.14
N LEU A 422 -8.75 -24.51 -0.76
CA LEU A 422 -8.82 -24.28 -2.20
C LEU A 422 -8.10 -22.97 -2.55
N PHE A 423 -7.22 -23.03 -3.54
CA PHE A 423 -6.70 -21.91 -4.31
C PHE A 423 -7.14 -22.07 -5.77
N SER A 424 -7.54 -20.99 -6.42
CA SER A 424 -7.84 -21.00 -7.85
C SER A 424 -7.44 -19.72 -8.56
N ASN A 425 -7.09 -19.87 -9.84
CA ASN A 425 -6.80 -18.78 -10.76
C ASN A 425 -7.51 -19.01 -12.10
N THR A 426 -7.89 -17.92 -12.78
CA THR A 426 -8.18 -17.95 -14.20
C THR A 426 -7.65 -16.67 -14.84
N ALA A 427 -6.83 -16.83 -15.87
CA ALA A 427 -6.10 -15.76 -16.54
C ALA A 427 -6.21 -15.88 -18.06
N ILE A 428 -5.93 -14.78 -18.74
CA ILE A 428 -5.73 -14.72 -20.19
C ILE A 428 -4.23 -14.79 -20.45
N MET A 429 -3.78 -15.81 -21.18
CA MET A 429 -2.42 -15.92 -21.68
C MET A 429 -2.29 -15.13 -22.99
N GLN A 430 -1.40 -14.15 -23.04
CA GLN A 430 -1.16 -13.32 -24.22
C GLN A 430 0.26 -13.54 -24.78
N PRO A 431 0.44 -13.74 -26.10
CA PRO A 431 1.77 -13.79 -26.73
C PRO A 431 2.60 -12.54 -26.46
N ILE A 432 3.89 -12.70 -26.18
CA ILE A 432 4.85 -11.59 -26.08
C ILE A 432 5.46 -11.37 -27.48
N PRO A 433 5.25 -10.19 -28.12
CA PRO A 433 5.73 -9.91 -29.47
C PRO A 433 7.20 -10.24 -29.69
N ASN A 434 7.51 -10.81 -30.87
CA ASN A 434 8.85 -11.21 -31.30
C ASN A 434 9.53 -12.27 -30.42
N THR A 435 8.76 -13.07 -29.68
CA THR A 435 9.28 -14.18 -28.85
C THR A 435 8.43 -15.46 -29.01
N THR A 436 8.93 -16.57 -28.47
CA THR A 436 8.17 -17.82 -28.27
C THR A 436 7.41 -17.86 -26.93
N TYR A 437 7.47 -16.78 -26.15
CA TYR A 437 6.95 -16.71 -24.79
C TYR A 437 5.58 -16.03 -24.70
N VAL A 438 4.92 -16.24 -23.57
CA VAL A 438 3.66 -15.59 -23.21
C VAL A 438 3.79 -14.94 -21.83
N ASP A 439 2.87 -14.03 -21.51
CA ASP A 439 2.56 -13.67 -20.13
C ASP A 439 1.07 -13.92 -19.86
N MET A 440 0.67 -13.71 -18.61
CA MET A 440 -0.72 -13.83 -18.17
C MET A 440 -1.23 -12.52 -17.59
N SER A 441 -2.52 -12.27 -17.73
CA SER A 441 -3.20 -11.32 -16.86
C SER A 441 -4.57 -11.83 -16.44
N SER A 442 -4.99 -11.49 -15.22
CA SER A 442 -6.37 -11.66 -14.81
C SER A 442 -7.32 -10.97 -15.83
N PRO A 443 -8.51 -11.53 -16.11
CA PRO A 443 -9.48 -10.93 -17.02
C PRO A 443 -9.84 -9.48 -16.67
N TYR A 444 -10.23 -8.69 -17.68
CA TYR A 444 -10.69 -7.32 -17.46
C TYR A 444 -11.86 -7.29 -16.45
N GLY A 445 -11.76 -6.41 -15.46
CA GLY A 445 -12.56 -6.46 -14.23
C GLY A 445 -11.75 -7.00 -13.06
N TYR A 446 -12.32 -7.96 -12.33
CA TYR A 446 -11.88 -8.35 -10.98
C TYR A 446 -11.66 -9.87 -10.82
N GLY A 447 -11.18 -10.55 -11.87
CA GLY A 447 -11.10 -12.01 -11.96
C GLY A 447 -9.80 -12.69 -11.47
N GLY A 448 -8.97 -12.01 -10.66
CA GLY A 448 -7.71 -12.56 -10.15
C GLY A 448 -7.86 -13.67 -9.11
N TYR A 449 -6.73 -14.05 -8.49
CA TYR A 449 -6.63 -15.21 -7.58
C TYR A 449 -7.71 -15.25 -6.49
N PHE A 450 -8.26 -16.44 -6.26
CA PHE A 450 -9.11 -16.77 -5.12
C PHE A 450 -8.41 -17.75 -4.17
N THR A 451 -8.71 -17.64 -2.87
CA THR A 451 -8.41 -18.67 -1.87
C THR A 451 -9.46 -18.65 -0.76
N ASN A 452 -9.83 -19.81 -0.23
CA ASN A 452 -10.63 -19.92 1.00
C ASN A 452 -9.78 -20.01 2.28
N SER A 453 -8.44 -20.03 2.16
CA SER A 453 -7.50 -20.21 3.27
C SER A 453 -6.49 -19.06 3.39
N ASN A 454 -6.11 -18.75 4.63
CA ASN A 454 -5.08 -17.80 5.03
C ASN A 454 -3.74 -18.48 5.42
N ASP A 455 -3.63 -19.81 5.26
CA ASP A 455 -2.41 -20.57 5.53
C ASP A 455 -1.31 -20.23 4.51
N SER A 456 -0.28 -19.50 4.94
CA SER A 456 0.83 -19.09 4.08
C SER A 456 1.66 -20.27 3.55
N LYS A 457 1.70 -21.41 4.25
CA LYS A 457 2.38 -22.63 3.78
C LYS A 457 1.56 -23.30 2.66
N PHE A 458 0.24 -23.34 2.78
CA PHE A 458 -0.68 -23.75 1.70
C PHE A 458 -0.54 -22.83 0.47
N LEU A 459 -0.63 -21.50 0.65
CA LEU A 459 -0.52 -20.55 -0.46
C LEU A 459 0.84 -20.63 -1.16
N SER A 460 1.92 -20.86 -0.41
CA SER A 460 3.26 -21.10 -0.97
C SER A 460 3.31 -22.36 -1.84
N ARG A 461 2.72 -23.48 -1.40
CA ARG A 461 2.65 -24.73 -2.19
C ARG A 461 1.74 -24.57 -3.41
N ALA A 462 0.61 -23.90 -3.27
CA ALA A 462 -0.32 -23.62 -4.36
C ALA A 462 0.31 -22.76 -5.47
N ILE A 463 0.97 -21.65 -5.12
CA ILE A 463 1.65 -20.78 -6.09
C ILE A 463 2.92 -21.44 -6.66
N THR A 464 3.64 -22.27 -5.88
CA THR A 464 4.74 -23.09 -6.43
C THR A 464 4.21 -24.07 -7.48
N SER A 465 3.07 -24.71 -7.22
CA SER A 465 2.41 -25.62 -8.16
C SER A 465 1.91 -24.90 -9.43
N GLN A 466 1.29 -23.73 -9.29
CA GLN A 466 0.94 -22.89 -10.45
C GLN A 466 2.19 -22.48 -11.23
N SER A 467 3.29 -22.15 -10.54
CA SER A 467 4.55 -21.74 -11.17
C SER A 467 5.17 -22.84 -12.04
N ILE A 468 5.00 -24.11 -11.68
CA ILE A 468 5.45 -25.25 -12.49
C ILE A 468 4.63 -25.35 -13.78
N GLN A 469 3.29 -25.23 -13.71
CA GLN A 469 2.44 -25.28 -14.91
C GLN A 469 2.63 -24.03 -15.80
N ALA A 470 2.71 -22.85 -15.20
CA ALA A 470 2.96 -21.59 -15.91
C ALA A 470 4.30 -21.66 -16.70
N LYS A 471 5.39 -22.13 -16.07
CA LYS A 471 6.67 -22.39 -16.76
C LYS A 471 6.52 -23.39 -17.91
N LYS A 472 5.83 -24.51 -17.70
CA LYS A 472 5.58 -25.54 -18.73
C LYS A 472 4.83 -24.98 -19.95
N HIS A 473 3.96 -24.00 -19.75
CA HIS A 473 3.21 -23.32 -20.82
C HIS A 473 3.90 -22.07 -21.38
N GLY A 474 5.17 -21.82 -21.02
CA GLY A 474 5.99 -20.72 -21.56
C GLY A 474 5.68 -19.35 -20.96
N VAL A 475 4.99 -19.30 -19.81
CA VAL A 475 4.62 -18.03 -19.15
C VAL A 475 5.85 -17.42 -18.45
N VAL A 476 6.11 -16.14 -18.73
CA VAL A 476 7.20 -15.38 -18.11
C VAL A 476 6.77 -14.69 -16.82
N ALA A 477 5.58 -14.07 -16.82
CA ALA A 477 5.01 -13.37 -15.67
C ALA A 477 3.47 -13.32 -15.72
N GLU A 478 2.84 -12.88 -14.63
CA GLU A 478 1.39 -12.70 -14.51
C GLU A 478 1.02 -11.41 -13.78
N PHE A 479 0.05 -10.64 -14.31
CA PHE A 479 -0.55 -9.45 -13.67
C PHE A 479 -1.96 -9.71 -13.13
N ILE A 480 -2.17 -9.46 -11.83
CA ILE A 480 -3.33 -9.94 -11.07
C ILE A 480 -4.14 -8.74 -10.55
N ARG A 481 -5.45 -8.69 -10.86
CA ARG A 481 -6.43 -7.76 -10.28
C ARG A 481 -7.36 -8.54 -9.34
N PHE A 482 -7.19 -8.36 -8.04
CA PHE A 482 -7.93 -9.11 -7.04
C PHE A 482 -9.38 -8.63 -6.88
N HIS A 483 -10.28 -9.54 -6.49
CA HIS A 483 -11.67 -9.18 -6.28
C HIS A 483 -11.89 -8.36 -4.99
N PRO A 484 -12.57 -7.19 -5.02
CA PRO A 484 -12.73 -6.32 -3.84
C PRO A 484 -13.55 -6.90 -2.67
N HIS A 485 -14.12 -8.10 -2.82
CA HIS A 485 -14.85 -8.82 -1.77
C HIS A 485 -14.25 -10.21 -1.45
N TYR A 486 -13.14 -10.63 -2.07
CA TYR A 486 -12.44 -11.84 -1.63
C TYR A 486 -11.73 -11.54 -0.29
N PRO A 487 -11.99 -12.30 0.79
CA PRO A 487 -11.54 -11.95 2.14
C PRO A 487 -10.02 -12.12 2.33
N HIS A 488 -9.38 -12.96 1.51
CA HIS A 488 -8.02 -13.43 1.73
C HIS A 488 -6.95 -12.78 0.84
N ASN A 489 -7.31 -11.75 0.05
CA ASN A 489 -6.38 -11.09 -0.88
C ASN A 489 -5.04 -10.70 -0.23
N VAL A 490 -5.09 -10.21 1.02
CA VAL A 490 -3.91 -9.72 1.75
C VAL A 490 -2.84 -10.79 2.00
N PHE A 491 -3.22 -12.08 2.06
CA PHE A 491 -2.29 -13.19 2.32
C PHE A 491 -1.48 -13.60 1.08
N PHE A 492 -1.79 -13.03 -0.10
CA PHE A 492 -0.95 -13.20 -1.29
C PHE A 492 0.24 -12.24 -1.33
N ARG A 493 0.35 -11.30 -0.38
CA ARG A 493 1.47 -10.34 -0.29
C ARG A 493 2.83 -11.05 -0.27
N ASP A 494 2.95 -12.08 0.55
CA ASP A 494 4.24 -12.66 0.95
C ASP A 494 4.72 -13.76 -0.02
N VAL A 495 3.94 -14.02 -1.09
CA VAL A 495 4.16 -15.10 -2.08
C VAL A 495 4.20 -14.58 -3.53
N LEU A 496 3.87 -13.30 -3.75
CA LEU A 496 3.95 -12.60 -5.03
C LEU A 496 5.20 -11.72 -5.11
N ASP A 497 5.68 -11.46 -6.32
CA ASP A 497 6.88 -10.63 -6.56
C ASP A 497 6.57 -9.13 -6.44
N PHE A 498 5.29 -8.75 -6.53
CA PHE A 498 4.77 -7.53 -5.92
C PHE A 498 3.30 -7.70 -5.51
N PHE A 499 2.86 -6.88 -4.55
CA PHE A 499 1.47 -6.76 -4.11
C PHE A 499 1.20 -5.32 -3.66
N CYS A 500 0.16 -4.67 -4.20
CA CYS A 500 -0.15 -3.27 -3.94
C CYS A 500 -1.65 -3.01 -3.74
N MET A 501 -1.99 -2.16 -2.77
CA MET A 501 -3.36 -1.70 -2.50
C MET A 501 -3.63 -0.37 -3.20
N GLN A 502 -3.88 -0.43 -4.51
CA GLN A 502 -4.04 0.75 -5.37
C GLN A 502 -5.37 1.48 -5.18
N LYS A 503 -6.43 0.98 -5.85
CA LYS A 503 -7.36 1.85 -6.58
C LYS A 503 -8.67 1.98 -5.84
N ALA A 504 -9.12 3.22 -5.67
CA ALA A 504 -10.43 3.53 -5.16
C ALA A 504 -11.53 3.01 -6.11
N VAL A 505 -12.37 2.13 -5.60
CA VAL A 505 -13.58 1.60 -6.25
C VAL A 505 -14.79 2.19 -5.54
N ILE A 506 -15.70 2.77 -6.32
CA ILE A 506 -16.96 3.25 -5.78
C ILE A 506 -17.89 2.06 -5.51
N GLU A 507 -18.22 1.85 -4.25
CA GLU A 507 -19.16 0.82 -3.78
C GLU A 507 -20.49 1.48 -3.38
N VAL A 508 -21.59 0.92 -3.88
CA VAL A 508 -22.95 1.44 -3.72
C VAL A 508 -23.86 0.33 -3.17
N SER A 509 -24.57 0.60 -2.08
CA SER A 509 -25.53 -0.36 -1.52
C SER A 509 -26.77 -0.50 -2.39
N THR A 510 -27.25 -1.72 -2.54
CA THR A 510 -28.49 -2.03 -3.28
C THR A 510 -29.76 -1.57 -2.55
N LYS A 511 -29.66 -1.28 -1.25
CA LYS A 511 -30.79 -0.80 -0.42
C LYS A 511 -31.12 0.67 -0.73
N SER A 512 -32.27 0.88 -1.39
CA SER A 512 -32.69 2.21 -1.90
C SER A 512 -32.70 3.31 -0.83
N ALA A 513 -33.27 3.04 0.36
CA ALA A 513 -33.32 4.02 1.45
C ALA A 513 -31.93 4.56 1.85
N LEU A 514 -30.91 3.68 1.94
CA LEU A 514 -29.55 4.04 2.29
C LEU A 514 -28.85 4.85 1.19
N ARG A 515 -29.06 4.50 -0.09
CA ARG A 515 -28.58 5.32 -1.21
C ARG A 515 -29.19 6.71 -1.17
N TRP A 516 -30.51 6.79 -1.12
CA TRP A 516 -31.24 8.05 -1.18
C TRP A 516 -31.02 8.93 0.05
N GLN A 517 -30.64 8.38 1.20
CA GLN A 517 -30.14 9.13 2.36
C GLN A 517 -28.79 9.81 2.03
N ASN A 518 -27.81 9.03 1.55
CA ASN A 518 -26.44 9.50 1.28
C ASN A 518 -26.35 10.45 0.07
N TYR A 519 -27.27 10.35 -0.89
CA TYR A 519 -27.28 11.20 -2.07
C TYR A 519 -27.48 12.68 -1.75
N SER A 520 -26.65 13.56 -2.33
CA SER A 520 -26.85 15.01 -2.20
C SER A 520 -28.22 15.44 -2.71
N SER A 521 -28.79 16.51 -2.15
CA SER A 521 -30.10 17.04 -2.60
C SER A 521 -30.09 17.44 -4.09
N ARG A 522 -28.93 17.84 -4.63
CA ARG A 522 -28.71 18.09 -6.07
C ARG A 522 -28.84 16.81 -6.90
N LEU A 523 -28.28 15.69 -6.42
CA LEU A 523 -28.42 14.38 -7.07
C LEU A 523 -29.86 13.85 -6.96
N ARG A 524 -30.48 13.90 -5.78
CA ARG A 524 -31.89 13.51 -5.58
C ARG A 524 -32.85 14.27 -6.52
N GLY A 525 -32.66 15.58 -6.66
CA GLY A 525 -33.44 16.42 -7.58
C GLY A 525 -33.25 16.02 -9.05
N LYS A 526 -32.00 15.78 -9.47
CA LYS A 526 -31.69 15.26 -10.81
C LYS A 526 -32.34 13.90 -11.06
N LEU A 527 -32.18 12.94 -10.14
CA LEU A 527 -32.68 11.57 -10.30
C LEU A 527 -34.20 11.52 -10.43
N ARG A 528 -34.95 12.23 -9.58
CA ARG A 528 -36.42 12.30 -9.69
C ARG A 528 -36.88 12.74 -11.08
N LYS A 529 -36.37 13.89 -11.55
CA LYS A 529 -36.68 14.40 -12.89
C LYS A 529 -36.24 13.45 -14.01
N SER A 530 -35.11 12.76 -13.84
CA SER A 530 -34.60 11.82 -14.85
C SER A 530 -35.46 10.56 -14.94
N LEU A 531 -35.87 10.01 -13.80
CA LEU A 531 -36.73 8.81 -13.71
C LEU A 531 -38.18 9.09 -14.13
N GLU A 532 -38.66 10.33 -13.98
CA GLU A 532 -39.94 10.82 -14.50
C GLU A 532 -39.92 11.01 -16.03
N MET A 533 -38.82 11.54 -16.58
CA MET A 533 -38.70 11.86 -18.01
C MET A 533 -38.26 10.69 -18.89
N LEU A 534 -37.64 9.64 -18.34
CA LEU A 534 -36.99 8.57 -19.11
C LEU A 534 -37.70 7.23 -18.92
N HIS A 535 -38.08 6.60 -20.04
CA HIS A 535 -38.44 5.19 -20.04
C HIS A 535 -37.17 4.35 -19.97
N ILE A 536 -37.08 3.40 -19.04
CA ILE A 536 -35.89 2.57 -18.84
C ILE A 536 -36.28 1.10 -18.88
N THR A 537 -35.63 0.35 -19.75
CA THR A 537 -35.93 -1.06 -20.04
C THR A 537 -34.66 -1.87 -20.20
N GLN A 538 -34.75 -3.19 -20.02
CA GLN A 538 -33.73 -4.10 -20.53
C GLN A 538 -33.76 -4.07 -22.06
N SER A 539 -32.59 -4.11 -22.68
CA SER A 539 -32.40 -4.09 -24.13
C SER A 539 -31.57 -5.29 -24.57
N TYR A 540 -31.78 -5.69 -25.82
CA TYR A 540 -30.99 -6.71 -26.52
C TYR A 540 -30.37 -6.17 -27.82
N ASP A 541 -30.48 -4.86 -28.07
CA ASP A 541 -29.95 -4.17 -29.25
C ASP A 541 -28.42 -3.97 -29.13
N THR A 542 -27.70 -5.05 -29.38
CA THR A 542 -26.22 -5.08 -29.39
C THR A 542 -25.63 -4.19 -30.48
N GLN A 543 -26.32 -4.00 -31.61
CA GLN A 543 -25.86 -3.14 -32.69
C GLN A 543 -25.89 -1.66 -32.30
N MET A 544 -26.97 -1.20 -31.65
CA MET A 544 -27.06 0.15 -31.08
C MET A 544 -26.02 0.35 -29.97
N PHE A 545 -25.84 -0.65 -29.08
CA PHE A 545 -24.84 -0.56 -28.03
C PHE A 545 -23.42 -0.45 -28.59
N TYR A 546 -23.03 -1.35 -29.51
CA TYR A 546 -21.74 -1.33 -30.19
C TYR A 546 -21.47 0.01 -30.88
N THR A 547 -22.48 0.55 -31.56
CA THR A 547 -22.38 1.85 -32.25
C THR A 547 -22.19 3.00 -31.25
N LEU A 548 -23.00 3.09 -30.20
CA LEU A 548 -22.88 4.13 -29.17
C LEU A 548 -21.58 4.02 -28.37
N TYR A 549 -21.16 2.80 -28.05
CA TYR A 549 -19.95 2.52 -27.28
C TYR A 549 -18.68 2.90 -28.06
N ASN A 550 -18.53 2.44 -29.31
CA ASN A 550 -17.36 2.78 -30.12
C ASN A 550 -17.29 4.28 -30.43
N ASN A 551 -18.41 4.94 -30.71
CA ASN A 551 -18.46 6.39 -30.85
C ASN A 551 -17.99 7.10 -29.56
N ALA A 552 -18.39 6.60 -28.38
CA ALA A 552 -17.95 7.15 -27.09
C ALA A 552 -16.46 6.87 -26.78
N MET A 553 -15.89 5.75 -27.26
CA MET A 553 -14.45 5.46 -27.12
C MET A 553 -13.61 6.32 -28.07
N GLN A 554 -14.05 6.51 -29.32
CA GLN A 554 -13.41 7.40 -30.29
C GLN A 554 -13.40 8.86 -29.82
N GLN A 555 -14.55 9.38 -29.35
CA GLN A 555 -14.65 10.74 -28.81
C GLN A 555 -13.74 11.00 -27.60
N LYS A 556 -13.39 9.95 -26.85
CA LYS A 556 -12.48 10.02 -25.70
C LYS A 556 -11.02 9.75 -26.04
N GLN A 557 -10.71 9.42 -27.30
CA GLN A 557 -9.38 8.94 -27.72
C GLN A 557 -8.90 7.77 -26.82
N ALA A 558 -9.81 6.84 -26.51
CA ALA A 558 -9.54 5.73 -25.60
C ALA A 558 -8.43 4.81 -26.14
N ASN A 559 -7.71 4.14 -25.22
CA ASN A 559 -6.68 3.17 -25.59
C ASN A 559 -7.29 1.98 -26.39
N PRO A 560 -6.57 1.40 -27.38
CA PRO A 560 -7.03 0.23 -28.17
C PRO A 560 -7.50 -0.99 -27.36
N PHE A 561 -7.10 -1.11 -26.09
CA PHE A 561 -7.65 -2.11 -25.16
C PHE A 561 -9.17 -2.00 -24.99
N TYR A 562 -9.73 -0.79 -24.97
CA TYR A 562 -11.16 -0.53 -24.81
C TYR A 562 -11.97 -0.68 -26.10
N PHE A 563 -11.34 -1.01 -27.22
CA PHE A 563 -12.04 -1.40 -28.44
C PHE A 563 -12.19 -2.92 -28.43
N PHE A 564 -13.45 -3.37 -28.50
CA PHE A 564 -13.85 -4.76 -28.48
C PHE A 564 -14.62 -5.10 -29.77
N ASP A 565 -14.48 -6.32 -30.26
CA ASP A 565 -15.18 -6.80 -31.44
C ASP A 565 -16.69 -6.96 -31.20
N TYR A 566 -17.48 -6.93 -32.28
CA TYR A 566 -18.94 -7.04 -32.16
C TYR A 566 -19.41 -8.32 -31.46
N SER A 567 -18.70 -9.43 -31.72
CA SER A 567 -18.92 -10.74 -31.10
C SER A 567 -18.80 -10.72 -29.57
N TYR A 568 -17.96 -9.86 -28.99
CA TYR A 568 -17.87 -9.71 -27.53
C TYR A 568 -19.21 -9.29 -26.92
N PHE A 569 -19.88 -8.30 -27.52
CA PHE A 569 -21.16 -7.80 -27.03
C PHE A 569 -22.30 -8.80 -27.25
N GLN A 570 -22.25 -9.58 -28.33
CA GLN A 570 -23.17 -10.70 -28.57
C GLN A 570 -22.99 -11.81 -27.53
N ASN A 571 -21.73 -12.19 -27.24
CA ASN A 571 -21.40 -13.19 -26.24
C ASN A 571 -21.80 -12.73 -24.83
N LEU A 572 -21.50 -11.47 -24.45
CA LEU A 572 -21.92 -10.91 -23.16
C LEU A 572 -23.44 -10.95 -22.98
N ILE A 573 -24.23 -10.46 -23.94
CA ILE A 573 -25.69 -10.40 -23.76
C ILE A 573 -26.36 -11.78 -23.74
N SER A 574 -25.67 -12.83 -24.19
CA SER A 574 -26.13 -14.23 -24.08
C SER A 574 -25.99 -14.82 -22.66
N MET A 575 -25.18 -14.20 -21.80
CA MET A 575 -24.98 -14.65 -20.42
C MET A 575 -26.17 -14.24 -19.53
N PRO A 576 -26.78 -15.15 -18.74
CA PRO A 576 -27.86 -14.80 -17.81
C PRO A 576 -27.41 -13.85 -16.68
N GLU A 577 -26.10 -13.79 -16.42
CA GLU A 577 -25.44 -12.84 -15.53
C GLU A 577 -25.33 -11.41 -16.10
N CYS A 578 -25.58 -11.22 -17.40
CA CYS A 578 -25.51 -9.92 -18.07
C CYS A 578 -26.89 -9.27 -18.19
N VAL A 579 -26.97 -7.97 -17.91
CA VAL A 579 -28.15 -7.15 -18.18
C VAL A 579 -27.72 -5.87 -18.89
N MET A 580 -28.14 -5.70 -20.13
CA MET A 580 -28.03 -4.42 -20.82
C MET A 580 -29.30 -3.61 -20.59
N LEU A 581 -29.16 -2.39 -20.07
CA LEU A 581 -30.26 -1.44 -19.90
C LEU A 581 -30.15 -0.30 -20.90
N GLU A 582 -31.29 0.16 -21.40
CA GLU A 582 -31.41 1.37 -22.21
C GLU A 582 -32.34 2.39 -21.55
N ALA A 583 -32.04 3.67 -21.72
CA ALA A 583 -32.90 4.78 -21.32
C ALA A 583 -33.34 5.54 -22.57
N ARG A 584 -34.65 5.84 -22.70
CA ARG A 584 -35.23 6.58 -23.82
C ARG A 584 -35.97 7.83 -23.36
N TYR A 585 -35.80 8.93 -24.10
CA TYR A 585 -36.62 10.14 -24.01
C TYR A 585 -37.45 10.26 -25.28
N LYS A 586 -38.79 10.27 -25.16
CA LYS A 586 -39.72 10.31 -26.31
C LYS A 586 -39.33 9.30 -27.40
N ASN A 587 -39.14 8.04 -27.00
CA ASN A 587 -38.71 6.88 -27.80
C ASN A 587 -37.28 6.92 -28.39
N VAL A 588 -36.57 8.05 -28.33
CA VAL A 588 -35.16 8.15 -28.78
C VAL A 588 -34.22 7.66 -27.69
N VAL A 589 -33.21 6.84 -28.04
CA VAL A 589 -32.19 6.34 -27.10
C VAL A 589 -31.34 7.50 -26.56
N CYS A 590 -31.18 7.51 -25.24
CA CYS A 590 -30.46 8.53 -24.49
C CYS A 590 -29.18 7.99 -23.86
N ALA A 591 -29.21 6.79 -23.30
CA ALA A 591 -28.02 6.09 -22.81
C ALA A 591 -28.26 4.58 -22.85
N MET A 592 -27.18 3.81 -22.89
CA MET A 592 -27.20 2.37 -22.67
C MET A 592 -26.04 1.95 -21.78
N GLY A 593 -26.22 0.91 -20.96
CA GLY A 593 -25.21 0.38 -20.06
C GLY A 593 -25.31 -1.15 -19.94
N ILE A 594 -24.18 -1.83 -19.96
CA ILE A 594 -24.04 -3.25 -19.66
C ILE A 594 -23.65 -3.38 -18.19
N PHE A 595 -24.43 -4.18 -17.47
CA PHE A 595 -24.26 -4.48 -16.06
C PHE A 595 -24.08 -5.99 -15.89
N LEU A 596 -23.02 -6.38 -15.18
CA LEU A 596 -22.67 -7.77 -14.91
C LEU A 596 -22.96 -8.10 -13.45
N PHE A 597 -23.18 -9.37 -13.13
CA PHE A 597 -23.61 -9.81 -11.81
C PHE A 597 -22.96 -11.15 -11.45
N ASP A 598 -22.65 -11.37 -10.18
CA ASP A 598 -22.25 -12.69 -9.68
C ASP A 598 -22.71 -12.94 -8.25
N SER A 599 -22.10 -13.90 -7.53
CA SER A 599 -22.50 -14.25 -6.16
C SER A 599 -22.11 -13.23 -5.09
N LEU A 600 -21.28 -12.23 -5.44
CA LEU A 600 -20.72 -11.26 -4.49
C LEU A 600 -21.33 -9.86 -4.69
N CYS A 601 -21.37 -9.34 -5.92
CA CYS A 601 -21.96 -8.05 -6.22
C CYS A 601 -22.35 -7.87 -7.71
N GLY A 602 -23.01 -6.74 -7.99
CA GLY A 602 -23.21 -6.25 -9.37
C GLY A 602 -22.08 -5.32 -9.80
N TYR A 603 -21.82 -5.22 -11.10
CA TYR A 603 -20.79 -4.36 -11.70
C TYR A 603 -21.38 -3.49 -12.80
N TYR A 604 -21.13 -2.18 -12.75
CA TYR A 604 -21.21 -1.35 -13.95
C TYR A 604 -19.98 -1.65 -14.80
N HIS A 605 -20.20 -2.34 -15.93
CA HIS A 605 -19.13 -2.86 -16.76
C HIS A 605 -18.78 -1.87 -17.88
N LEU A 606 -19.74 -1.58 -18.77
CA LEU A 606 -19.56 -0.68 -19.91
C LEU A 606 -20.81 0.20 -20.08
N GLY A 607 -20.67 1.38 -20.68
CA GLY A 607 -21.81 2.24 -20.96
C GLY A 607 -21.49 3.47 -21.78
N ALA A 608 -22.50 3.97 -22.47
CA ALA A 608 -22.43 5.11 -23.38
C ALA A 608 -23.66 6.03 -23.25
N ASN A 609 -23.46 7.32 -23.48
CA ASN A 609 -24.55 8.29 -23.63
C ASN A 609 -24.68 8.62 -25.13
N ALA A 610 -25.91 8.66 -25.65
CA ALA A 610 -26.19 9.25 -26.94
C ALA A 610 -26.11 10.79 -26.85
N PRO A 611 -25.75 11.52 -27.93
CA PRO A 611 -25.56 12.98 -27.90
C PRO A 611 -26.76 13.77 -27.35
N LEU A 612 -27.99 13.27 -27.56
CA LEU A 612 -29.23 13.87 -27.06
C LEU A 612 -29.23 14.05 -25.52
N THR A 613 -28.63 13.14 -24.76
CA THR A 613 -28.55 13.21 -23.29
C THR A 613 -27.74 14.39 -22.80
N LEU A 614 -26.64 14.71 -23.50
CA LEU A 614 -25.78 15.83 -23.18
C LEU A 614 -26.52 17.14 -23.49
N ASN A 615 -27.03 17.26 -24.72
CA ASN A 615 -27.71 18.46 -25.23
C ASN A 615 -29.00 18.83 -24.48
N LYS A 616 -29.60 17.88 -23.75
CA LYS A 616 -30.81 18.10 -22.93
C LYS A 616 -30.59 17.90 -21.42
N ASN A 617 -29.35 17.66 -20.98
CA ASN A 617 -28.98 17.42 -19.57
C ASN A 617 -29.90 16.37 -18.89
N LEU A 618 -30.15 15.25 -19.59
CA LEU A 618 -31.11 14.23 -19.15
C LEU A 618 -30.58 13.30 -18.05
N ASN A 619 -29.28 13.36 -17.75
CA ASN A 619 -28.61 12.53 -16.73
C ASN A 619 -28.93 11.02 -16.86
N ALA A 620 -29.12 10.53 -18.09
CA ALA A 620 -29.69 9.21 -18.35
C ALA A 620 -28.90 8.05 -17.75
N MET A 621 -27.55 8.10 -17.78
CA MET A 621 -26.71 7.10 -17.11
C MET A 621 -26.96 7.03 -15.58
N SER A 622 -27.26 8.16 -14.93
CA SER A 622 -27.62 8.19 -13.51
C SER A 622 -28.93 7.44 -13.22
N ALA A 623 -29.88 7.49 -14.16
CA ALA A 623 -31.14 6.79 -14.04
C ALA A 623 -30.99 5.28 -14.37
N LEU A 624 -30.09 4.91 -15.29
CA LEU A 624 -29.68 3.52 -15.49
C LEU A 624 -29.05 2.92 -14.22
N PHE A 625 -28.23 3.68 -13.51
CA PHE A 625 -27.62 3.23 -12.25
C PHE A 625 -28.66 2.89 -11.18
N GLU A 626 -29.70 3.71 -10.98
CA GLU A 626 -30.77 3.37 -10.02
C GLU A 626 -31.50 2.06 -10.39
N ARG A 627 -31.83 1.84 -11.67
CA ARG A 627 -32.43 0.57 -12.12
C ARG A 627 -31.49 -0.62 -11.97
N PHE A 628 -30.20 -0.44 -12.21
CA PHE A 628 -29.17 -1.45 -11.95
C PHE A 628 -29.11 -1.83 -10.46
N PHE A 629 -29.12 -0.85 -9.55
CA PHE A 629 -29.12 -1.11 -8.10
C PHE A 629 -30.41 -1.78 -7.62
N GLU A 630 -31.57 -1.46 -8.22
CA GLU A 630 -32.84 -2.15 -7.97
C GLU A 630 -32.81 -3.62 -8.42
N ILE A 631 -32.28 -3.91 -9.61
CA ILE A 631 -32.11 -5.29 -10.12
C ILE A 631 -31.15 -6.09 -9.22
N ALA A 632 -30.06 -5.46 -8.75
CA ALA A 632 -29.13 -6.09 -7.80
C ALA A 632 -29.80 -6.37 -6.44
N ASN A 633 -30.64 -5.45 -5.93
CA ASN A 633 -31.43 -5.67 -4.72
C ASN A 633 -32.43 -6.83 -4.88
N ALA A 634 -33.11 -6.90 -6.03
CA ALA A 634 -34.04 -7.99 -6.35
C ALA A 634 -33.34 -9.36 -6.48
N ARG A 635 -32.05 -9.37 -6.84
CA ARG A 635 -31.17 -10.55 -6.84
C ARG A 635 -30.54 -10.84 -5.46
N GLY A 636 -30.94 -10.15 -4.40
CA GLY A 636 -30.47 -10.36 -3.02
C GLY A 636 -29.07 -9.80 -2.71
N LEU A 637 -28.35 -9.30 -3.73
CA LEU A 637 -27.02 -8.73 -3.57
C LEU A 637 -27.08 -7.47 -2.70
N GLN A 638 -26.06 -7.25 -1.87
CA GLN A 638 -26.02 -6.11 -0.93
C GLN A 638 -25.29 -4.88 -1.50
N TYR A 639 -24.45 -5.09 -2.52
CA TYR A 639 -23.54 -4.08 -3.07
C TYR A 639 -23.47 -4.12 -4.60
N CYS A 640 -23.08 -2.99 -5.18
CA CYS A 640 -22.73 -2.81 -6.57
C CYS A 640 -21.44 -2.00 -6.67
N LEU A 641 -20.54 -2.38 -7.58
CA LEU A 641 -19.31 -1.65 -7.85
C LEU A 641 -19.46 -0.85 -9.15
N LEU A 642 -19.21 0.46 -9.07
CA LEU A 642 -19.15 1.32 -10.27
C LEU A 642 -17.74 1.37 -10.89
N GLY A 643 -16.77 0.66 -10.31
CA GLY A 643 -15.35 0.73 -10.68
C GLY A 643 -14.66 2.01 -10.19
N GLY A 644 -13.43 2.23 -10.66
CA GLY A 644 -12.64 3.44 -10.39
C GLY A 644 -12.75 4.49 -11.50
N GLY A 645 -11.78 5.42 -11.51
CA GLY A 645 -11.58 6.40 -12.58
C GLY A 645 -10.83 5.88 -13.81
N GLN A 646 -10.65 6.76 -14.80
CA GLN A 646 -9.85 6.54 -16.02
C GLN A 646 -8.34 6.68 -15.76
N THR A 647 -7.94 7.38 -14.70
CA THR A 647 -6.54 7.62 -14.34
C THR A 647 -6.29 7.27 -12.86
N LEU A 648 -5.02 7.35 -12.43
CA LEU A 648 -4.63 7.26 -11.02
C LEU A 648 -4.97 8.54 -10.21
N ASN A 649 -5.38 9.63 -10.87
CA ASN A 649 -5.74 10.88 -10.19
C ASN A 649 -7.19 10.83 -9.68
N ASN A 650 -7.38 11.16 -8.41
CA ASN A 650 -8.69 11.26 -7.76
C ASN A 650 -9.59 12.38 -8.32
N GLU A 651 -9.04 13.29 -9.13
CA GLU A 651 -9.79 14.36 -9.80
C GLU A 651 -10.42 13.96 -11.16
N ASP A 652 -10.26 12.71 -11.62
CA ASP A 652 -10.88 12.28 -12.88
C ASP A 652 -12.41 12.48 -12.88
N SER A 653 -12.89 13.17 -13.90
CA SER A 653 -14.31 13.40 -14.21
C SER A 653 -15.20 12.15 -14.11
N LEU A 654 -14.71 10.97 -14.52
CA LEU A 654 -15.47 9.73 -14.43
C LEU A 654 -15.50 9.18 -12.99
N PHE A 655 -14.40 9.27 -12.24
CA PHE A 655 -14.39 8.98 -10.81
C PHE A 655 -15.33 9.92 -10.04
N ALA A 656 -15.25 11.24 -10.28
CA ALA A 656 -16.14 12.22 -9.67
C ALA A 656 -17.62 11.96 -10.00
N PHE A 657 -17.94 11.63 -11.27
CA PHE A 657 -19.28 11.23 -11.68
C PHE A 657 -19.78 9.97 -10.96
N LYS A 658 -18.92 8.98 -10.70
CA LYS A 658 -19.29 7.76 -9.94
C LYS A 658 -19.42 8.05 -8.44
N LYS A 659 -18.51 8.85 -7.87
CA LYS A 659 -18.40 9.15 -6.44
C LYS A 659 -19.67 9.78 -5.85
N GLN A 660 -20.47 10.51 -6.65
CA GLN A 660 -21.76 11.04 -6.19
C GLN A 660 -22.79 9.96 -5.76
N PHE A 661 -22.63 8.72 -6.23
CA PHE A 661 -23.49 7.59 -5.87
C PHE A 661 -22.93 6.73 -4.72
N ALA A 662 -21.72 7.02 -4.23
CA ALA A 662 -21.02 6.17 -3.27
C ALA A 662 -21.78 6.01 -1.95
N THR A 663 -21.94 4.78 -1.48
CA THR A 663 -22.21 4.52 -0.06
C THR A 663 -20.93 4.15 0.69
N ASN A 664 -19.89 3.69 -0.02
CA ASN A 664 -18.57 3.41 0.49
C ASN A 664 -17.50 3.58 -0.61
N ILE A 665 -16.23 3.68 -0.24
CA ILE A 665 -15.09 3.66 -1.16
C ILE A 665 -14.13 2.56 -0.71
N LYS A 666 -14.05 1.46 -1.47
CA LYS A 666 -13.08 0.40 -1.23
C LYS A 666 -11.78 0.66 -1.97
N ARG A 667 -10.67 0.11 -1.49
CA ARG A 667 -9.43 -0.08 -2.28
C ARG A 667 -9.39 -1.54 -2.75
N PHE A 668 -8.95 -1.80 -3.97
CA PHE A 668 -8.70 -3.17 -4.46
C PHE A 668 -7.21 -3.45 -4.62
N CYS A 669 -6.82 -4.71 -4.41
CA CYS A 669 -5.44 -5.14 -4.54
C CYS A 669 -5.10 -5.42 -6.01
N ILE A 670 -3.87 -5.10 -6.41
CA ILE A 670 -3.21 -5.75 -7.53
C ILE A 670 -1.97 -6.48 -7.04
N GLY A 671 -1.45 -7.40 -7.84
CA GLY A 671 -0.18 -8.05 -7.60
C GLY A 671 0.34 -8.68 -8.88
N GLY A 672 1.48 -9.35 -8.79
CA GLY A 672 1.99 -10.11 -9.92
C GLY A 672 3.06 -11.11 -9.55
N LYS A 673 3.20 -12.11 -10.42
CA LYS A 673 4.16 -13.20 -10.26
C LYS A 673 5.16 -13.19 -11.42
N ILE A 674 6.43 -13.34 -11.13
CA ILE A 674 7.48 -13.63 -12.12
C ILE A 674 7.71 -15.13 -12.08
N TYR A 675 7.40 -15.80 -13.19
CA TYR A 675 7.58 -17.24 -13.33
C TYR A 675 8.96 -17.60 -13.87
N ASN A 676 9.48 -16.81 -14.82
CA ASN A 676 10.80 -17.05 -15.41
C ASN A 676 11.67 -15.79 -15.29
N THR A 677 12.37 -15.66 -14.16
CA THR A 677 13.20 -14.49 -13.82
C THR A 677 14.26 -14.17 -14.87
N ALA A 678 14.94 -15.19 -15.41
CA ALA A 678 15.98 -14.99 -16.42
C ALA A 678 15.43 -14.40 -17.72
N ILE A 679 14.29 -14.92 -18.20
CA ILE A 679 13.62 -14.38 -19.40
C ILE A 679 12.98 -13.02 -19.10
N TYR A 680 12.40 -12.82 -17.90
CA TYR A 680 11.88 -11.53 -17.48
C TYR A 680 12.97 -10.44 -17.51
N GLN A 681 14.15 -10.74 -16.97
CA GLN A 681 15.31 -9.83 -17.00
C GLN A 681 15.79 -9.58 -18.43
N ALA A 682 15.92 -10.62 -19.27
CA ALA A 682 16.34 -10.48 -20.66
C ALA A 682 15.37 -9.60 -21.49
N LEU A 683 14.06 -9.74 -21.28
CA LEU A 683 13.05 -8.89 -21.94
C LEU A 683 13.05 -7.45 -21.40
N CYS A 684 13.37 -7.26 -20.12
CA CYS A 684 13.47 -5.92 -19.50
C CYS A 684 14.76 -5.18 -19.85
N ALA A 685 15.83 -5.86 -20.29
CA ALA A 685 17.17 -5.28 -20.43
C ALA A 685 17.27 -4.03 -21.34
N ASN A 686 16.38 -3.91 -22.34
CA ASN A 686 16.29 -2.75 -23.24
C ASN A 686 15.06 -1.86 -22.95
N THR A 687 14.43 -2.01 -21.78
CA THR A 687 13.24 -1.24 -21.38
C THR A 687 13.63 -0.07 -20.49
N PRO A 688 13.23 1.18 -20.82
CA PRO A 688 13.39 2.31 -19.89
C PRO A 688 12.73 2.02 -18.54
N HIS A 689 13.32 2.47 -17.44
CA HIS A 689 12.80 2.25 -16.09
C HIS A 689 11.56 3.11 -15.79
N PHE A 690 10.44 2.78 -16.43
CA PHE A 690 9.14 3.33 -16.06
C PHE A 690 8.85 2.99 -14.60
N GLN A 691 8.73 4.02 -13.75
CA GLN A 691 8.15 3.86 -12.41
C GLN A 691 6.75 3.23 -12.54
N ASN A 692 6.41 2.40 -11.56
CA ASN A 692 5.05 1.88 -11.37
C ASN A 692 4.44 1.23 -12.62
N VAL A 693 5.06 0.16 -13.14
CA VAL A 693 4.47 -0.66 -14.22
C VAL A 693 4.75 -2.16 -14.07
N PHE A 694 3.81 -3.01 -14.53
CA PHE A 694 4.04 -4.45 -14.69
C PHE A 694 3.14 -5.07 -15.79
N PRO A 695 3.62 -6.08 -16.55
CA PRO A 695 5.02 -6.49 -16.71
C PRO A 695 5.82 -5.39 -17.42
N LEU A 696 7.05 -5.12 -16.97
CA LEU A 696 7.82 -3.95 -17.44
C LEU A 696 8.08 -3.97 -18.95
N TYR A 697 8.51 -5.11 -19.52
CA TYR A 697 8.81 -5.25 -20.96
C TYR A 697 7.64 -4.95 -21.90
N ARG A 698 6.37 -5.06 -21.43
CA ARG A 698 5.20 -4.68 -22.25
C ARG A 698 5.18 -3.19 -22.60
N PHE A 699 5.89 -2.34 -21.85
CA PHE A 699 6.00 -0.91 -22.10
C PHE A 699 7.13 -0.54 -23.08
N ALA A 700 8.17 -1.37 -23.24
CA ALA A 700 9.14 -1.19 -24.33
C ALA A 700 8.57 -1.62 -25.69
N LEU A 701 7.74 -2.67 -25.70
CA LEU A 701 7.12 -3.21 -26.91
C LEU A 701 5.94 -2.38 -27.43
N GLN A 702 5.61 -1.25 -26.78
CA GLN A 702 4.49 -0.37 -27.13
C GLN A 702 4.96 1.08 -27.24
N ASN A 703 4.73 1.71 -28.39
CA ASN A 703 4.88 3.15 -28.57
C ASN A 703 4.06 3.88 -27.47
N PRO A 704 4.55 4.95 -26.83
CA PRO A 704 4.02 5.45 -25.55
C PRO A 704 2.56 5.97 -25.57
N ALA A 705 1.93 6.05 -26.74
CA ALA A 705 0.49 6.30 -26.89
C ALA A 705 -0.41 5.07 -26.58
N ASN A 706 0.15 3.85 -26.50
CA ASN A 706 -0.62 2.58 -26.50
C ASN A 706 -0.65 1.81 -25.16
N THR A 707 -0.14 2.38 -24.07
CA THR A 707 0.23 1.75 -22.77
C THR A 707 -0.89 1.17 -21.88
N GLY A 708 -2.04 0.75 -22.42
CA GLY A 708 -3.18 0.23 -21.64
C GLY A 708 -3.43 -1.28 -21.70
N GLY A 709 -2.84 -1.99 -22.67
CA GLY A 709 -3.37 -3.28 -23.13
C GLY A 709 -2.80 -4.57 -22.54
N GLY A 710 -1.63 -4.54 -21.89
CA GLY A 710 -0.97 -5.77 -21.41
C GLY A 710 0.03 -5.52 -20.28
N GLY A 711 0.78 -4.44 -20.38
CA GLY A 711 1.35 -3.78 -19.21
C GLY A 711 0.33 -2.82 -18.60
N GLN A 712 0.26 -2.72 -17.28
CA GLN A 712 -0.59 -1.74 -16.58
C GLN A 712 0.18 -1.02 -15.46
N SER A 713 -0.24 0.22 -15.15
CA SER A 713 0.39 1.04 -14.12
C SER A 713 0.07 0.55 -12.70
N LEU A 714 1.12 0.50 -11.88
CA LEU A 714 1.12 0.26 -10.44
C LEU A 714 0.79 1.53 -9.63
#